data_AF-A0A7X6UX17-F1
#
_entry.id   AF-A0A7X6UX17-F1
#
_cell.length_a   1.000
_cell.length_b   1.000
_cell.length_c   1.000
_cell.angle_alpha   90.00
_cell.angle_beta   90.00
_cell.angle_gamma   90.00
#
_symmetry.space_group_name_H-M   'P 1'
#
loop_
_entity.id
_entity.type
_entity.pdbx_description
1 polymer ?
#
loop_
_entity_poly.entity_id
_entity_poly.type
_entity_poly.pdbx_seq_one_letter_code
_entity_poly.pdbx_strand_id
1 'polypeptide(L)'
;RELVANQIVSALAEKFSVAIEVIAALLKQIIPAESENDFLSWINLIYPNVADKENPLEDPAQSVKMYCRVARAATLYQYVGTLDLGFAFDWNFYDTAEIEAFIGFDKISALVNAYAASSVILSKSYNYPDLYFISAESLKISPEVYDSLLQYADILQDSNPIEVYAHPDRWYHFAELLSLYKKTNCLPEHLRALLARDFSVTEILDTEGRFVDYRNQVSAFRTALKKTHTTSSWNKFIQGVSDELRKSKRDALASFVCWESQQEDLGGKSYPQVFWSTNDIYSYYLFDVEMEPDMAISRTVQAVACIQLYVQRALLGLEGYALSDSQKLEWEWMKNYQVWVANRKIFLYPENWVVGDLREDKSPFFEELEDRIAECSNNQKLLDAALGEYIEKVVSVSEIDVVGACKEDGGSEAGVLYTLHIIGRTRGAPHTYYYRYYMATALYGSSWKPWQELDFEIDGNIAQPAIFKGKLYVLWLQVIQGQRQKKEGEADPSVNSEQSAAMQLEYYADIRLKWSSYNGKKWDGVKTGVQAVYDVSENNLDFTLGENETLADRYIIVDLSNNSDFLNLSVCRTYDDFTDKQVKYYTPIASAGEGVGTTYILKKGVSRTYSTEKKQNFVVIGNISLSASDEDHSKSYPCPYETKAFVSAFAPKGSELRSNYFVHPGGSFILADGTEVLNTSRGSYRVLPTNMSFLSGNDQPFFYMDSRGTYLVTKVSADGGNNANSVGKYRFELMTNPNAKDYHRKYQGGGSKWLYKRETQAQPVSDSYYYSYSYYNYYFSIYLGYYMAGDWQAWDLIQSLFEDTYQPNYAAVAEPYPASTVDFCWGSSTSIYNWELFFYVPMLMADKMIALQDYESALKWIQLVFDPQMDFSDYEDTKRFVQKLPVGSKFWRFLPFFANSDADKSILAELGQPTARDMLPDRKAIKLLIDKWKNDPFNPHLIARYRPTAYQKHVVMRYLDILIEWGDLLFTEDTTESVNLAIQMYVLAADLLGPKSAIVPDPSPQDGESVKDILRYGTGIMGEAYVAYEDTVLSTSSREKQTPQRLLDGKTMQTARTMGKVFYFDIPRNDKLMAYWDTVA
;
A
#
# COMPACT_ATOMS: atom_id res chain seq x y z
N ARG A 1 -104.46 27.97 25.13
CA ARG A 1 -103.69 28.42 26.30
C ARG A 1 -102.45 27.56 26.47
N GLU A 2 -102.56 26.23 26.65
CA GLU A 2 -101.40 25.31 26.56
C GLU A 2 -100.57 25.52 25.29
N LEU A 3 -101.22 25.70 24.13
CA LEU A 3 -100.53 25.97 22.87
C LEU A 3 -99.67 27.24 22.89
N VAL A 4 -100.12 28.29 23.60
CA VAL A 4 -99.39 29.58 23.73
C VAL A 4 -98.25 29.46 24.76
N ALA A 5 -98.47 28.73 25.85
CA ALA A 5 -97.40 28.44 26.81
C ALA A 5 -96.30 27.57 26.20
N ASN A 6 -96.67 26.53 25.45
CA ASN A 6 -95.71 25.72 24.69
C ASN A 6 -94.99 26.57 23.64
N GLN A 7 -95.65 27.53 22.99
CA GLN A 7 -94.99 28.49 22.10
C GLN A 7 -94.04 29.44 22.83
N ILE A 8 -94.35 29.89 24.04
CA ILE A 8 -93.46 30.77 24.83
C ILE A 8 -92.25 30.00 25.34
N VAL A 9 -92.44 28.80 25.90
CA VAL A 9 -91.33 27.94 26.32
C VAL A 9 -90.50 27.53 25.10
N SER A 10 -91.15 27.21 23.97
CA SER A 10 -90.46 26.93 22.71
C SER A 10 -89.71 28.15 22.17
N ALA A 11 -90.27 29.36 22.28
CA ALA A 11 -89.62 30.59 21.82
C ALA A 11 -88.45 30.98 22.73
N LEU A 12 -88.55 30.76 24.04
CA LEU A 12 -87.43 30.90 24.96
C LEU A 12 -86.36 29.83 24.69
N ALA A 13 -86.76 28.59 24.42
CA ALA A 13 -85.87 27.49 24.06
C ALA A 13 -85.13 27.76 22.77
N GLU A 14 -85.83 28.25 21.75
CA GLU A 14 -85.26 28.64 20.47
C GLU A 14 -84.33 29.85 20.62
N LYS A 15 -84.79 30.90 21.31
CA LYS A 15 -84.03 32.16 21.46
C LYS A 15 -82.74 32.00 22.26
N PHE A 16 -82.73 31.13 23.26
CA PHE A 16 -81.52 30.82 24.04
C PHE A 16 -80.81 29.55 23.57
N SER A 17 -81.33 28.87 22.53
CA SER A 17 -80.79 27.60 22.01
C SER A 17 -80.63 26.51 23.09
N VAL A 18 -81.60 26.41 23.99
CA VAL A 18 -81.65 25.44 25.10
C VAL A 18 -82.82 24.47 24.89
N ALA A 19 -82.67 23.19 25.24
CA ALA A 19 -83.76 22.22 25.12
C ALA A 19 -84.99 22.65 25.92
N ILE A 20 -86.18 22.46 25.33
CA ILE A 20 -87.49 22.85 25.89
C ILE A 20 -87.69 22.27 27.30
N GLU A 21 -87.23 21.04 27.52
CA GLU A 21 -87.31 20.32 28.80
C GLU A 21 -86.55 21.01 29.93
N VAL A 22 -85.40 21.62 29.62
CA VAL A 22 -84.54 22.31 30.60
C VAL A 22 -85.15 23.65 31.00
N ILE A 23 -85.70 24.41 30.04
CA ILE A 23 -86.43 25.64 30.35
C ILE A 23 -87.69 25.34 31.16
N ALA A 24 -88.39 24.25 30.84
CA ALA A 24 -89.54 23.81 31.61
C ALA A 24 -89.16 23.40 33.05
N ALA A 25 -88.03 22.73 33.26
CA ALA A 25 -87.52 22.37 34.59
C ALA A 25 -87.09 23.61 35.40
N LEU A 26 -86.38 24.56 34.78
CA LEU A 26 -85.98 25.82 35.43
C LEU A 26 -87.19 26.66 35.85
N LEU A 27 -88.21 26.73 35.00
CA LEU A 27 -89.47 27.41 35.34
C LEU A 27 -90.20 26.73 36.50
N LYS A 28 -90.13 25.38 36.62
CA LYS A 28 -90.72 24.62 37.74
C LYS A 28 -90.01 24.88 39.07
N GLN A 29 -88.71 25.20 39.05
CA GLN A 29 -87.95 25.49 40.28
C GLN A 29 -88.12 26.93 40.78
N ILE A 30 -88.34 27.89 39.88
CA ILE A 30 -88.49 29.31 40.26
C ILE A 30 -89.83 29.57 40.97
N ILE A 31 -90.84 28.70 40.78
CA ILE A 31 -92.14 28.78 41.48
C ILE A 31 -92.52 27.37 41.97
N PRO A 32 -92.49 27.09 43.29
CA PRO A 32 -92.92 25.80 43.82
C PRO A 32 -94.44 25.68 43.68
N ALA A 33 -94.93 24.88 42.74
CA ALA A 33 -96.36 24.66 42.56
C ALA A 33 -96.82 23.39 43.30
N GLU A 34 -97.81 23.52 44.19
CA GLU A 34 -98.37 22.43 45.00
C GLU A 34 -99.27 21.44 44.22
N SER A 35 -99.46 21.58 42.90
CA SER A 35 -100.14 20.54 42.11
C SER A 35 -99.74 20.54 40.62
N GLU A 36 -99.70 19.34 40.03
CA GLU A 36 -99.17 19.06 38.68
C GLU A 36 -99.99 19.61 37.50
N ASN A 37 -101.19 20.19 37.73
CA ASN A 37 -102.14 20.48 36.64
C ASN A 37 -102.43 21.95 36.34
N ASP A 38 -101.67 22.90 36.89
CA ASP A 38 -101.99 24.33 36.74
C ASP A 38 -101.03 25.12 35.83
N PHE A 39 -100.83 24.63 34.61
CA PHE A 39 -100.15 25.34 33.52
C PHE A 39 -100.83 26.68 33.17
N LEU A 40 -102.11 26.86 33.55
CA LEU A 40 -102.87 28.11 33.36
C LEU A 40 -102.41 29.24 34.29
N SER A 41 -101.88 28.92 35.47
CA SER A 41 -101.40 29.92 36.44
C SER A 41 -100.14 30.65 35.93
N TRP A 42 -99.28 29.95 35.19
CA TRP A 42 -98.06 30.50 34.59
C TRP A 42 -98.37 31.44 33.41
N ILE A 43 -99.44 31.18 32.65
CA ILE A 43 -99.88 32.00 31.51
C ILE A 43 -100.47 33.33 31.98
N ASN A 44 -101.26 33.32 33.05
CA ASN A 44 -101.92 34.52 33.57
C ASN A 44 -100.93 35.55 34.13
N LEU A 45 -99.71 35.13 34.51
CA LEU A 45 -98.64 36.02 34.97
C LEU A 45 -97.85 36.66 33.82
N ILE A 46 -97.77 35.95 32.67
CA ILE A 46 -97.01 36.37 31.48
C ILE A 46 -97.89 37.23 30.53
N TYR A 47 -99.20 36.97 30.48
CA TYR A 47 -100.19 37.75 29.72
C TYR A 47 -101.45 37.98 30.57
N PRO A 48 -101.58 39.13 31.26
CA PRO A 48 -102.85 39.50 31.89
C PRO A 48 -103.86 39.79 30.77
N ASN A 49 -104.95 39.03 30.71
CA ASN A 49 -105.97 39.19 29.68
C ASN A 49 -106.56 40.61 29.70
N VAL A 50 -106.59 41.29 28.54
CA VAL A 50 -107.31 42.56 28.35
C VAL A 50 -108.82 42.29 28.41
N ALA A 51 -109.41 42.47 29.58
CA ALA A 51 -110.80 42.90 29.84
C ALA A 51 -111.08 42.87 31.36
N ASP A 52 -111.31 43.96 32.09
CA ASP A 52 -111.14 45.37 31.82
C ASP A 52 -111.02 46.10 33.19
N LYS A 53 -109.94 46.86 33.32
CA LYS A 53 -109.63 48.00 34.19
C LYS A 53 -110.44 48.18 35.49
N GLU A 54 -109.82 47.86 36.64
CA GLU A 54 -109.58 48.84 37.74
C GLU A 54 -108.88 48.22 38.98
N ASN A 55 -107.96 47.26 38.80
CA ASN A 55 -106.86 47.10 39.77
C ASN A 55 -105.61 46.57 39.05
N PRO A 56 -104.61 47.44 38.76
CA PRO A 56 -103.38 47.04 38.10
C PRO A 56 -102.51 46.24 39.07
N LEU A 57 -101.96 45.16 38.56
CA LEU A 57 -100.91 44.33 39.17
C LEU A 57 -99.88 45.19 39.92
N GLU A 58 -99.60 44.83 41.18
CA GLU A 58 -98.38 45.23 41.86
C GLU A 58 -97.18 44.66 41.09
N ASP A 59 -96.57 45.58 40.36
CA ASP A 59 -95.17 45.65 39.95
C ASP A 59 -94.74 44.87 38.68
N PRO A 60 -94.70 45.55 37.51
CA PRO A 60 -93.96 45.09 36.32
C PRO A 60 -92.50 44.73 36.61
N ALA A 61 -91.91 45.23 37.71
CA ALA A 61 -90.56 44.85 38.10
C ALA A 61 -90.44 43.39 38.54
N GLN A 62 -91.49 42.74 39.06
CA GLN A 62 -91.44 41.32 39.42
C GLN A 62 -91.45 40.41 38.19
N SER A 63 -92.29 40.69 37.19
CA SER A 63 -92.30 39.94 35.94
C SER A 63 -91.01 40.17 35.13
N VAL A 64 -90.48 41.40 35.10
CA VAL A 64 -89.17 41.70 34.51
C VAL A 64 -88.04 41.01 35.28
N LYS A 65 -88.07 40.98 36.63
CA LYS A 65 -87.10 40.22 37.45
C LYS A 65 -87.18 38.72 37.15
N MET A 66 -88.37 38.16 37.01
CA MET A 66 -88.55 36.76 36.65
C MET A 66 -88.00 36.45 35.26
N TYR A 67 -88.29 37.29 34.26
CA TYR A 67 -87.69 37.19 32.92
C TYR A 67 -86.18 37.32 32.94
N CYS A 68 -85.63 38.25 33.72
CA CYS A 68 -84.19 38.40 33.90
C CYS A 68 -83.58 37.18 34.59
N ARG A 69 -84.25 36.57 35.58
CA ARG A 69 -83.80 35.34 36.25
C ARG A 69 -83.76 34.16 35.29
N VAL A 70 -84.83 33.94 34.51
CA VAL A 70 -84.90 32.88 33.49
C VAL A 70 -83.88 33.11 32.39
N ALA A 71 -83.75 34.34 31.90
CA ALA A 71 -82.75 34.69 30.88
C ALA A 71 -81.32 34.48 31.41
N ARG A 72 -81.02 34.87 32.65
CA ARG A 72 -79.70 34.66 33.28
C ARG A 72 -79.38 33.18 33.45
N ALA A 73 -80.30 32.38 33.99
CA ALA A 73 -80.13 30.95 34.15
C ALA A 73 -79.95 30.25 32.80
N ALA A 74 -80.73 30.63 31.77
CA ALA A 74 -80.59 30.12 30.42
C ALA A 74 -79.26 30.51 29.76
N THR A 75 -78.80 31.76 29.93
CA THR A 75 -77.47 32.17 29.43
C THR A 75 -76.32 31.49 30.18
N LEU A 76 -76.48 31.21 31.48
CA LEU A 76 -75.48 30.48 32.27
C LEU A 76 -75.38 29.03 31.80
N TYR A 77 -76.53 28.38 31.58
CA TYR A 77 -76.62 27.05 31.01
C TYR A 77 -75.98 26.99 29.62
N GLN A 78 -76.26 27.98 28.77
CA GLN A 78 -75.64 28.08 27.45
C GLN A 78 -74.12 28.26 27.55
N TYR A 79 -73.62 29.10 28.46
CA TYR A 79 -72.18 29.29 28.69
C TYR A 79 -71.48 28.00 29.13
N VAL A 80 -72.04 27.30 30.12
CA VAL A 80 -71.54 25.99 30.59
C VAL A 80 -71.61 24.94 29.47
N GLY A 81 -72.68 24.93 28.67
CA GLY A 81 -72.83 24.05 27.52
C GLY A 81 -71.87 24.35 26.36
N THR A 82 -71.52 25.62 26.12
CA THR A 82 -70.57 26.02 25.06
C THR A 82 -69.12 25.72 25.38
N LEU A 83 -68.77 25.57 26.66
CA LEU A 83 -67.40 25.24 27.09
C LEU A 83 -67.04 23.76 26.89
N ASP A 84 -67.96 22.94 26.37
CA ASP A 84 -67.80 21.50 26.10
C ASP A 84 -67.07 20.77 27.24
N LEU A 85 -67.49 21.06 28.48
CA LEU A 85 -66.76 20.72 29.70
C LEU A 85 -66.79 19.22 30.02
N GLY A 86 -67.51 18.41 29.26
CA GLY A 86 -67.64 16.96 29.45
C GLY A 86 -68.41 16.55 30.72
N PHE A 87 -69.03 17.51 31.43
CA PHE A 87 -69.73 17.27 32.70
C PHE A 87 -71.11 17.93 32.80
N ALA A 88 -72.03 17.25 33.51
CA ALA A 88 -73.35 17.79 33.82
C ALA A 88 -73.27 18.63 35.10
N PHE A 89 -73.44 19.94 34.99
CA PHE A 89 -73.58 20.83 36.14
C PHE A 89 -74.94 20.57 36.81
N ASP A 90 -74.94 20.11 38.06
CA ASP A 90 -76.19 19.83 38.79
C ASP A 90 -76.75 21.12 39.39
N TRP A 91 -77.81 21.63 38.76
CA TRP A 91 -78.49 22.86 39.16
C TRP A 91 -79.33 22.70 40.43
N ASN A 92 -79.61 21.47 40.87
CA ASN A 92 -80.50 21.19 41.99
C ASN A 92 -79.89 21.49 43.36
N PHE A 93 -78.58 21.69 43.43
CA PHE A 93 -77.85 21.79 44.71
C PHE A 93 -77.83 23.21 45.29
N TYR A 94 -78.13 24.24 44.49
CA TYR A 94 -78.06 25.63 44.91
C TYR A 94 -79.46 26.18 45.20
N ASP A 95 -79.67 26.70 46.40
CA ASP A 95 -80.92 27.38 46.74
C ASP A 95 -81.04 28.70 45.96
N THR A 96 -82.26 29.10 45.64
CA THR A 96 -82.57 30.33 44.90
C THR A 96 -81.98 31.58 45.56
N ALA A 97 -81.82 31.59 46.88
CA ALA A 97 -81.16 32.65 47.64
C ALA A 97 -79.63 32.67 47.48
N GLU A 98 -78.99 31.53 47.24
CA GLU A 98 -77.55 31.41 47.03
C GLU A 98 -77.17 31.82 45.60
N ILE A 99 -77.98 31.44 44.61
CA ILE A 99 -77.85 31.92 43.22
C ILE A 99 -77.99 33.46 43.17
N GLU A 100 -78.83 34.04 44.03
CA GLU A 100 -78.93 35.49 44.23
C GLU A 100 -77.78 36.11 45.01
N ALA A 101 -76.93 35.36 45.72
CA ALA A 101 -75.74 35.86 46.39
C ALA A 101 -74.49 35.88 45.47
N PHE A 102 -74.47 35.02 44.45
CA PHE A 102 -73.41 34.94 43.41
C PHE A 102 -73.49 36.06 42.35
N ILE A 103 -73.84 37.28 42.76
CA ILE A 103 -74.17 38.44 41.88
C ILE A 103 -73.03 38.88 40.95
N GLY A 104 -71.79 38.44 41.19
CA GLY A 104 -70.65 38.75 40.32
C GLY A 104 -70.40 37.66 39.29
N PHE A 105 -70.36 38.01 38.00
CA PHE A 105 -69.90 37.13 36.91
C PHE A 105 -68.55 36.47 37.25
N ASP A 106 -67.67 37.20 37.93
CA ASP A 106 -66.36 36.71 38.40
C ASP A 106 -66.49 35.53 39.37
N LYS A 107 -67.45 35.56 40.31
CA LYS A 107 -67.67 34.47 41.29
C LYS A 107 -68.31 33.23 40.67
N ILE A 108 -69.09 33.40 39.60
CA ILE A 108 -69.64 32.26 38.85
C ILE A 108 -68.55 31.63 37.98
N SER A 109 -67.68 32.44 37.37
CA SER A 109 -66.50 31.94 36.65
C SER A 109 -65.59 31.14 37.59
N ALA A 110 -65.39 31.63 38.82
CA ALA A 110 -64.67 30.95 39.89
C ALA A 110 -65.28 29.58 40.21
N LEU A 111 -66.61 29.52 40.41
CA LEU A 111 -67.34 28.28 40.72
C LEU A 111 -67.24 27.27 39.57
N VAL A 112 -67.44 27.70 38.33
CA VAL A 112 -67.30 26.84 37.13
C VAL A 112 -65.87 26.31 37.00
N ASN A 113 -64.88 27.17 37.24
CA ASN A 113 -63.46 26.80 37.28
C ASN A 113 -63.15 25.83 38.43
N ALA A 114 -63.78 25.97 39.58
CA ALA A 114 -63.66 25.04 40.71
C ALA A 114 -64.27 23.66 40.42
N TYR A 115 -65.42 23.62 39.72
CA TYR A 115 -66.00 22.38 39.23
C TYR A 115 -65.11 21.73 38.16
N ALA A 116 -64.55 22.51 37.24
CA ALA A 116 -63.56 22.01 36.28
C ALA A 116 -62.27 21.52 36.97
N ALA A 117 -61.84 22.17 38.05
CA ALA A 117 -60.74 21.71 38.89
C ALA A 117 -61.08 20.38 39.57
N SER A 118 -62.29 20.23 40.11
CA SER A 118 -62.76 18.98 40.73
C SER A 118 -62.74 17.81 39.75
N SER A 119 -63.09 18.03 38.48
CA SER A 119 -63.05 16.98 37.45
C SER A 119 -61.62 16.57 37.10
N VAL A 120 -60.70 17.54 36.96
CA VAL A 120 -59.27 17.30 36.73
C VAL A 120 -58.61 16.57 37.90
N ILE A 121 -59.08 16.82 39.12
CA ILE A 121 -58.51 16.24 40.33
C ILE A 121 -59.06 14.84 40.64
N LEU A 122 -60.39 14.64 40.61
CA LEU A 122 -61.05 13.42 41.11
C LEU A 122 -61.24 12.32 40.05
N SER A 123 -61.17 12.63 38.75
CA SER A 123 -61.29 11.67 37.63
C SER A 123 -62.55 10.77 37.61
N LYS A 124 -63.53 11.04 38.49
CA LYS A 124 -64.89 10.47 38.55
C LYS A 124 -65.88 11.54 39.03
N SER A 125 -67.18 11.19 38.94
CA SER A 125 -68.40 12.01 39.07
C SER A 125 -68.29 13.34 39.83
N TYR A 126 -68.81 14.36 39.18
CA TYR A 126 -68.68 15.79 39.39
C TYR A 126 -69.34 16.30 40.67
N ASN A 127 -68.58 16.39 41.77
CA ASN A 127 -69.10 16.96 43.03
C ASN A 127 -68.04 17.83 43.72
N TYR A 128 -68.26 19.15 43.72
CA TYR A 128 -67.38 20.15 44.34
C TYR A 128 -67.17 19.95 45.87
N PRO A 129 -68.18 19.55 46.67
CA PRO A 129 -68.01 19.18 48.09
C PRO A 129 -66.97 18.08 48.37
N ASP A 130 -66.73 17.18 47.41
CA ASP A 130 -65.83 16.05 47.61
C ASP A 130 -64.34 16.48 47.61
N LEU A 131 -64.04 17.72 47.18
CA LEU A 131 -62.69 18.30 47.24
C LEU A 131 -62.15 18.38 48.68
N TYR A 132 -63.02 18.50 49.68
CA TYR A 132 -62.62 18.54 51.10
C TYR A 132 -62.03 17.21 51.60
N PHE A 133 -62.44 16.08 51.00
CA PHE A 133 -61.98 14.75 51.41
C PHE A 133 -60.71 14.30 50.69
N ILE A 134 -60.11 15.17 49.89
CA ILE A 134 -58.90 14.86 49.13
C ILE A 134 -57.71 14.77 50.08
N SER A 135 -56.97 13.67 49.93
CA SER A 135 -55.73 13.41 50.64
C SER A 135 -54.58 13.19 49.66
N ALA A 136 -53.34 13.32 50.14
CA ALA A 136 -52.14 13.02 49.35
C ALA A 136 -52.20 11.61 48.70
N GLU A 137 -52.80 10.63 49.39
CA GLU A 137 -53.00 9.27 48.89
C GLU A 137 -53.96 9.23 47.68
N SER A 138 -55.07 9.97 47.75
CA SER A 138 -56.05 10.04 46.65
C SER A 138 -55.44 10.62 45.37
N LEU A 139 -54.49 11.54 45.52
CA LEU A 139 -53.77 12.20 44.43
C LEU A 139 -52.52 11.45 43.95
N LYS A 140 -52.11 10.39 44.65
CA LYS A 140 -50.87 9.63 44.43
C LYS A 140 -49.61 10.51 44.46
N ILE A 141 -49.56 11.47 45.39
CA ILE A 141 -48.40 12.35 45.63
C ILE A 141 -47.92 12.21 47.08
N SER A 142 -46.69 12.65 47.38
CA SER A 142 -46.18 12.62 48.75
C SER A 142 -46.86 13.67 49.63
N PRO A 143 -47.00 13.41 50.95
CA PRO A 143 -47.60 14.36 51.88
C PRO A 143 -46.93 15.74 51.86
N GLU A 144 -45.59 15.76 51.82
CA GLU A 144 -44.80 17.00 51.76
C GLU A 144 -45.10 17.87 50.52
N VAL A 145 -45.39 17.23 49.38
CA VAL A 145 -45.72 17.93 48.13
C VAL A 145 -47.16 18.44 48.19
N TYR A 146 -48.06 17.65 48.77
CA TYR A 146 -49.45 18.04 48.97
C TYR A 146 -49.55 19.28 49.87
N ASP A 147 -48.84 19.29 50.99
CA ASP A 147 -48.81 20.42 51.93
C ASP A 147 -48.20 21.67 51.28
N SER A 148 -47.14 21.51 50.50
CA SER A 148 -46.53 22.61 49.73
C SER A 148 -47.51 23.19 48.71
N LEU A 149 -48.21 22.35 47.95
CA LEU A 149 -49.20 22.81 46.95
C LEU A 149 -50.38 23.55 47.60
N LEU A 150 -50.84 23.08 48.76
CA LEU A 150 -51.89 23.75 49.55
C LEU A 150 -51.44 25.12 50.04
N GLN A 151 -50.22 25.20 50.58
CA GLN A 151 -49.63 26.45 51.06
C GLN A 151 -49.51 27.48 49.93
N TYR A 152 -49.06 27.07 48.75
CA TYR A 152 -48.94 27.96 47.58
C TYR A 152 -50.27 28.36 46.96
N ALA A 153 -51.35 27.60 47.22
CA ALA A 153 -52.70 27.92 46.79
C ALA A 153 -53.50 28.73 47.84
N ASP A 154 -52.88 29.12 48.96
CA ASP A 154 -53.51 29.79 50.11
C ASP A 154 -54.69 29.02 50.72
N ILE A 155 -54.62 27.68 50.73
CA ILE A 155 -55.63 26.80 51.32
C ILE A 155 -55.17 26.40 52.74
N LEU A 156 -55.96 26.77 53.76
CA LEU A 156 -55.67 26.49 55.17
C LEU A 156 -56.25 25.12 55.60
N GLN A 157 -55.41 24.24 56.16
CA GLN A 157 -55.78 22.86 56.54
C GLN A 157 -56.81 22.73 57.68
N ASP A 158 -57.01 23.78 58.50
CA ASP A 158 -57.84 23.72 59.71
C ASP A 158 -59.16 24.50 59.62
N SER A 159 -59.69 24.69 58.41
CA SER A 159 -60.89 25.48 58.21
C SER A 159 -62.18 24.64 58.10
N ASN A 160 -63.23 25.12 58.77
CA ASN A 160 -64.60 24.58 58.75
C ASN A 160 -65.03 24.26 57.30
N PRO A 161 -65.88 23.24 57.03
CA PRO A 161 -66.32 22.89 55.67
C PRO A 161 -66.85 24.11 54.88
N ILE A 162 -67.38 25.11 55.59
CA ILE A 162 -67.92 26.37 55.06
C ILE A 162 -66.87 27.25 54.36
N GLU A 163 -65.61 27.31 54.82
CA GLU A 163 -64.56 28.14 54.19
C GLU A 163 -64.07 27.58 52.85
N VAL A 164 -64.18 26.25 52.66
CA VAL A 164 -63.86 25.57 51.39
C VAL A 164 -64.78 26.06 50.27
N TYR A 165 -66.03 26.36 50.59
CA TYR A 165 -67.03 26.89 49.64
C TYR A 165 -66.88 28.39 49.38
N ALA A 166 -66.12 29.13 50.21
CA ALA A 166 -66.04 30.59 50.13
C ALA A 166 -65.04 31.09 49.06
N HIS A 167 -64.05 30.28 48.67
CA HIS A 167 -62.97 30.67 47.75
C HIS A 167 -62.67 29.62 46.67
N PRO A 168 -63.58 29.42 45.70
CA PRO A 168 -63.40 28.46 44.60
C PRO A 168 -62.16 28.75 43.72
N ASP A 169 -61.73 30.00 43.62
CA ASP A 169 -60.53 30.41 42.88
C ASP A 169 -59.24 29.74 43.38
N ARG A 170 -59.14 29.48 44.70
CA ARG A 170 -57.96 28.84 45.30
C ARG A 170 -57.84 27.37 44.91
N TRP A 171 -58.97 26.67 44.82
CA TRP A 171 -59.01 25.28 44.34
C TRP A 171 -58.72 25.16 42.86
N TYR A 172 -59.09 26.18 42.06
CA TYR A 172 -58.68 26.27 40.68
C TYR A 172 -57.15 26.46 40.55
N HIS A 173 -56.55 27.39 41.30
CA HIS A 173 -55.10 27.54 41.34
C HIS A 173 -54.38 26.30 41.85
N PHE A 174 -54.94 25.60 42.84
CA PHE A 174 -54.42 24.31 43.28
C PHE A 174 -54.44 23.28 42.14
N ALA A 175 -55.52 23.21 41.35
CA ALA A 175 -55.58 22.32 40.19
C ALA A 175 -54.58 22.70 39.09
N GLU A 176 -54.36 23.99 38.84
CA GLU A 176 -53.32 24.47 37.92
C GLU A 176 -51.92 24.06 38.40
N LEU A 177 -51.60 24.31 39.67
CA LEU A 177 -50.33 23.92 40.30
C LEU A 177 -50.14 22.40 40.31
N LEU A 178 -51.20 21.64 40.60
CA LEU A 178 -51.19 20.18 40.54
C LEU A 178 -50.97 19.68 39.11
N SER A 179 -51.60 20.30 38.11
CA SER A 179 -51.39 19.96 36.70
C SER A 179 -49.96 20.23 36.26
N LEU A 180 -49.38 21.34 36.73
CA LEU A 180 -48.01 21.73 36.47
C LEU A 180 -47.03 20.78 37.17
N TYR A 181 -47.31 20.40 38.42
CA TYR A 181 -46.55 19.40 39.16
C TYR A 181 -46.64 18.03 38.48
N LYS A 182 -47.82 17.58 38.03
CA LYS A 182 -47.95 16.31 37.30
C LYS A 182 -47.17 16.31 35.97
N LYS A 183 -47.03 17.46 35.32
CA LYS A 183 -46.24 17.61 34.08
C LYS A 183 -44.72 17.72 34.32
N THR A 184 -44.29 18.40 35.38
CA THR A 184 -42.88 18.76 35.61
C THR A 184 -42.20 17.98 36.74
N ASN A 185 -43.01 17.41 37.63
CA ASN A 185 -42.63 16.75 38.88
C ASN A 185 -41.76 17.65 39.80
N CYS A 186 -41.88 18.97 39.62
CA CYS A 186 -41.11 19.98 40.34
C CYS A 186 -42.03 20.82 41.23
N LEU A 187 -41.57 21.16 42.43
CA LEU A 187 -42.31 22.00 43.36
C LEU A 187 -42.52 23.43 42.78
N PRO A 188 -43.67 24.07 43.06
CA PRO A 188 -43.96 25.42 42.59
C PRO A 188 -42.92 26.47 42.99
N GLU A 189 -42.30 26.31 44.17
CA GLU A 189 -41.23 27.18 44.66
C GLU A 189 -40.08 27.32 43.67
N HIS A 190 -39.56 26.18 43.21
CA HIS A 190 -38.43 26.15 42.28
C HIS A 190 -38.80 26.73 40.90
N LEU A 191 -40.03 26.48 40.43
CA LEU A 191 -40.52 27.02 39.16
C LEU A 191 -40.71 28.53 39.21
N ARG A 192 -41.24 29.06 40.31
CA ARG A 192 -41.40 30.49 40.53
C ARG A 192 -40.06 31.19 40.61
N ALA A 193 -39.08 30.60 41.28
CA ALA A 193 -37.71 31.11 41.33
C ALA A 193 -37.03 31.14 39.95
N LEU A 194 -37.32 30.17 39.07
CA LEU A 194 -36.80 30.16 37.68
C LEU A 194 -37.48 31.19 36.77
N LEU A 195 -38.76 31.51 37.02
CA LEU A 195 -39.58 32.41 36.20
C LEU A 195 -39.58 33.87 36.68
N ALA A 196 -39.02 34.15 37.86
CA ALA A 196 -38.85 35.50 38.36
C ALA A 196 -38.02 36.32 37.34
N ARG A 197 -38.67 37.26 36.65
CA ARG A 197 -38.01 38.11 35.63
C ARG A 197 -37.19 39.25 36.24
N ASP A 198 -37.42 39.56 37.51
CA ASP A 198 -36.76 40.64 38.25
C ASP A 198 -35.61 40.08 39.08
N PHE A 199 -34.50 39.78 38.41
CA PHE A 199 -33.26 39.46 39.10
C PHE A 199 -32.57 40.76 39.53
N SER A 200 -32.72 41.15 40.79
CA SER A 200 -31.85 42.19 41.36
C SER A 200 -30.41 41.62 41.42
N VAL A 201 -29.45 42.31 40.79
CA VAL A 201 -28.05 41.86 40.69
C VAL A 201 -27.43 41.59 42.08
N THR A 202 -28.00 42.18 43.13
CA THR A 202 -27.54 42.10 44.52
C THR A 202 -27.95 40.82 45.27
N GLU A 203 -29.00 40.11 44.85
CA GLU A 203 -29.55 38.98 45.63
C GLU A 203 -29.06 37.59 45.18
N ILE A 204 -28.31 37.50 44.07
CA ILE A 204 -27.98 36.21 43.41
C ILE A 204 -26.47 35.94 43.37
N LEU A 205 -25.66 36.94 43.70
CA LEU A 205 -24.20 36.87 43.66
C LEU A 205 -23.66 36.58 45.06
N ASP A 206 -22.91 35.49 45.21
CA ASP A 206 -22.06 35.30 46.40
C ASP A 206 -21.00 36.43 46.49
N THR A 207 -20.28 36.55 47.59
CA THR A 207 -19.18 37.53 47.81
C THR A 207 -18.12 37.55 46.69
N GLU A 208 -18.09 36.52 45.84
CA GLU A 208 -17.23 36.37 44.65
C GLU A 208 -17.96 36.55 43.31
N GLY A 209 -19.20 37.04 43.27
CA GLY A 209 -19.90 37.34 42.00
C GLY A 209 -20.49 36.11 41.28
N ARG A 210 -20.88 35.04 41.99
CA ARG A 210 -21.38 33.79 41.37
C ARG A 210 -22.88 33.60 41.55
N PHE A 211 -23.58 33.23 40.48
CA PHE A 211 -25.02 32.90 40.45
C PHE A 211 -25.33 31.52 41.08
N VAL A 212 -25.18 31.39 42.39
CA VAL A 212 -25.33 30.09 43.09
C VAL A 212 -26.80 29.62 43.12
N ASP A 213 -27.73 30.52 43.41
CA ASP A 213 -29.15 30.16 43.59
C ASP A 213 -29.83 29.73 42.29
N TYR A 214 -29.65 30.47 41.19
CA TYR A 214 -30.26 30.09 39.90
C TYR A 214 -29.76 28.73 39.41
N ARG A 215 -28.46 28.44 39.59
CA ARG A 215 -27.86 27.14 39.22
C ARG A 215 -28.46 26.00 40.04
N ASN A 216 -28.68 26.21 41.34
CA ASN A 216 -29.30 25.24 42.21
C ASN A 216 -30.75 24.94 41.77
N GLN A 217 -31.52 25.98 41.44
CA GLN A 217 -32.90 25.84 40.95
C GLN A 217 -32.98 25.06 39.62
N VAL A 218 -32.11 25.37 38.65
CA VAL A 218 -32.04 24.61 37.38
C VAL A 218 -31.66 23.14 37.63
N SER A 219 -30.76 22.88 38.58
CA SER A 219 -30.36 21.51 38.93
C SER A 219 -31.48 20.71 39.60
N ALA A 220 -32.28 21.36 40.45
CA ALA A 220 -33.45 20.78 41.09
C ALA A 220 -34.53 20.44 40.07
N PHE A 221 -34.83 21.36 39.14
CA PHE A 221 -35.77 21.14 38.04
C PHE A 221 -35.34 19.98 37.13
N ARG A 222 -34.07 19.94 36.74
CA ARG A 222 -33.53 18.83 35.93
C ARG A 222 -33.65 17.48 36.64
N THR A 223 -33.38 17.45 37.94
CA THR A 223 -33.46 16.22 38.75
C THR A 223 -34.91 15.75 38.89
N ALA A 224 -35.85 16.68 39.09
CA ALA A 224 -37.28 16.41 39.13
C ALA A 224 -37.80 15.81 37.82
N LEU A 225 -37.45 16.41 36.68
CA LEU A 225 -37.83 15.91 35.36
C LEU A 225 -37.22 14.54 35.07
N LYS A 226 -35.96 14.30 35.42
CA LYS A 226 -35.29 13.00 35.19
C LYS A 226 -36.03 11.85 35.89
N LYS A 227 -36.67 12.08 37.04
CA LYS A 227 -37.45 11.06 37.75
C LYS A 227 -38.71 10.61 36.99
N THR A 228 -39.24 11.43 36.09
CA THR A 228 -40.46 11.13 35.31
C THR A 228 -40.21 10.26 34.08
N HIS A 229 -38.95 10.18 33.63
CA HIS A 229 -38.55 9.45 32.44
C HIS A 229 -37.76 8.20 32.80
N THR A 230 -37.91 7.15 31.98
CA THR A 230 -36.93 6.07 31.96
C THR A 230 -35.58 6.59 31.43
N THR A 231 -34.47 5.94 31.81
CA THR A 231 -33.12 6.39 31.41
C THR A 231 -32.97 6.58 29.88
N SER A 232 -33.59 5.71 29.08
CA SER A 232 -33.55 5.81 27.61
C SER A 232 -34.39 6.96 27.06
N SER A 233 -35.60 7.19 27.61
CA SER A 233 -36.49 8.29 27.23
C SER A 233 -35.88 9.65 27.63
N TRP A 234 -35.29 9.72 28.83
CA TRP A 234 -34.60 10.91 29.32
C TRP A 234 -33.45 11.32 28.40
N ASN A 235 -32.62 10.36 27.97
CA ASN A 235 -31.48 10.65 27.11
C ASN A 235 -31.91 11.24 25.75
N LYS A 236 -33.00 10.73 25.14
CA LYS A 236 -33.54 11.29 23.89
C LYS A 236 -34.13 12.68 24.09
N PHE A 237 -34.88 12.90 25.17
CA PHE A 237 -35.48 14.20 25.48
C PHE A 237 -34.43 15.27 25.78
N ILE A 238 -33.47 14.95 26.67
CA ILE A 238 -32.44 15.90 27.09
C ILE A 238 -31.46 16.20 25.96
N GLN A 239 -31.27 15.28 25.00
CA GLN A 239 -30.42 15.50 23.84
C GLN A 239 -30.85 16.76 23.08
N GLY A 240 -32.10 16.83 22.62
CA GLY A 240 -32.60 17.98 21.85
C GLY A 240 -32.45 19.32 22.59
N VAL A 241 -32.83 19.37 23.87
CA VAL A 241 -32.66 20.57 24.71
C VAL A 241 -31.17 20.91 24.89
N SER A 242 -30.34 19.90 25.12
CA SER A 242 -28.91 20.11 25.36
C SER A 242 -28.16 20.55 24.10
N ASP A 243 -28.62 20.17 22.92
CA ASP A 243 -28.00 20.51 21.65
C ASP A 243 -28.18 22.01 21.36
N GLU A 244 -29.38 22.56 21.51
CA GLU A 244 -29.63 24.02 21.42
C GLU A 244 -28.80 24.82 22.43
N LEU A 245 -28.70 24.33 23.66
CA LEU A 245 -27.89 24.95 24.71
C LEU A 245 -26.39 24.88 24.41
N ARG A 246 -25.90 23.77 23.83
CA ARG A 246 -24.49 23.64 23.44
C ARG A 246 -24.15 24.62 22.32
N LYS A 247 -25.01 24.75 21.31
CA LYS A 247 -24.86 25.75 20.23
C LYS A 247 -24.77 27.16 20.79
N SER A 248 -25.72 27.55 21.63
CA SER A 248 -25.74 28.88 22.25
C SER A 248 -24.49 29.16 23.10
N LYS A 249 -24.03 28.16 23.86
CA LYS A 249 -22.80 28.28 24.68
C LYS A 249 -21.55 28.40 23.82
N ARG A 250 -21.46 27.64 22.74
CA ARG A 250 -20.36 27.67 21.78
C ARG A 250 -20.25 29.04 21.13
N ASP A 251 -21.35 29.58 20.62
CA ASP A 251 -21.39 30.89 19.95
C ASP A 251 -21.03 32.03 20.91
N ALA A 252 -21.54 31.96 22.15
CA ALA A 252 -21.19 32.90 23.21
C ALA A 252 -19.70 32.82 23.58
N LEU A 253 -19.16 31.60 23.72
CA LEU A 253 -17.75 31.38 24.05
C LEU A 253 -16.82 31.86 22.93
N ALA A 254 -17.13 31.54 21.66
CA ALA A 254 -16.34 31.97 20.51
C ALA A 254 -16.30 33.49 20.39
N SER A 255 -17.45 34.15 20.57
CA SER A 255 -17.57 35.61 20.60
C SER A 255 -16.78 36.23 21.76
N PHE A 256 -16.88 35.61 22.94
CA PHE A 256 -16.16 36.06 24.13
C PHE A 256 -14.64 35.96 23.97
N VAL A 257 -14.14 34.86 23.42
CA VAL A 257 -12.71 34.67 23.12
C VAL A 257 -12.20 35.71 22.13
N CYS A 258 -12.96 36.00 21.06
CA CYS A 258 -12.60 37.06 20.11
C CYS A 258 -12.49 38.42 20.81
N TRP A 259 -13.49 38.77 21.64
CA TRP A 259 -13.50 40.03 22.38
C TRP A 259 -12.36 40.13 23.41
N GLU A 260 -12.16 39.09 24.22
CA GLU A 260 -11.16 39.09 25.30
C GLU A 260 -9.73 39.11 24.75
N SER A 261 -9.48 38.42 23.62
CA SER A 261 -8.16 38.41 22.96
C SER A 261 -7.73 39.80 22.44
N GLN A 262 -8.68 40.71 22.22
CA GLN A 262 -8.43 42.08 21.76
C GLN A 262 -8.17 43.06 22.92
N GLN A 263 -8.43 42.68 24.17
CA GLN A 263 -8.24 43.55 25.34
C GLN A 263 -6.81 43.40 25.89
N GLU A 264 -5.99 44.44 25.75
CA GLU A 264 -4.59 44.45 26.22
C GLU A 264 -4.46 44.23 27.75
N ASP A 265 -5.42 44.73 28.54
CA ASP A 265 -5.36 44.75 30.01
C ASP A 265 -5.91 43.49 30.71
N LEU A 266 -6.76 42.71 30.04
CA LEU A 266 -7.53 41.60 30.65
C LEU A 266 -7.19 40.21 30.09
N GLY A 267 -6.81 40.11 28.80
CA GLY A 267 -6.72 38.82 28.12
C GLY A 267 -5.65 38.71 27.02
N GLY A 268 -5.13 39.82 26.49
CA GLY A 268 -4.13 39.81 25.42
C GLY A 268 -2.83 39.04 25.74
N LYS A 269 -2.52 38.81 27.03
CA LYS A 269 -1.38 37.96 27.47
C LYS A 269 -1.74 36.49 27.69
N SER A 270 -3.02 36.15 27.83
CA SER A 270 -3.50 34.79 28.08
C SER A 270 -3.69 34.00 26.79
N TYR A 271 -3.92 34.71 25.67
CA TYR A 271 -4.05 34.12 24.34
C TYR A 271 -2.75 34.23 23.54
N PRO A 272 -2.47 33.24 22.67
CA PRO A 272 -1.24 33.20 21.88
C PRO A 272 -1.18 34.25 20.78
N GLN A 273 -2.34 34.70 20.30
CA GLN A 273 -2.49 35.77 19.31
C GLN A 273 -3.86 36.44 19.47
N VAL A 274 -4.05 37.58 18.79
CA VAL A 274 -5.33 38.29 18.73
C VAL A 274 -6.24 37.59 17.71
N PHE A 275 -7.48 37.31 18.11
CA PHE A 275 -8.50 36.70 17.25
C PHE A 275 -9.57 37.73 16.89
N TRP A 276 -9.78 37.96 15.58
CA TRP A 276 -10.79 38.90 15.09
C TRP A 276 -12.10 38.21 14.74
N SER A 277 -12.00 36.96 14.28
CA SER A 277 -13.13 36.17 13.82
C SER A 277 -13.02 34.71 14.26
N THR A 278 -14.14 33.97 14.15
CA THR A 278 -14.18 32.51 14.34
C THR A 278 -13.19 31.77 13.43
N ASN A 279 -12.94 32.30 12.21
CA ASN A 279 -11.96 31.75 11.28
C ASN A 279 -10.51 31.82 11.79
N ASP A 280 -10.17 32.82 12.60
CA ASP A 280 -8.83 32.93 13.19
C ASP A 280 -8.63 31.88 14.29
N ILE A 281 -9.70 31.61 15.06
CA ILE A 281 -9.73 30.55 16.06
C ILE A 281 -9.58 29.19 15.37
N TYR A 282 -10.35 28.95 14.29
CA TYR A 282 -10.23 27.74 13.47
C TYR A 282 -8.83 27.57 12.89
N SER A 283 -8.26 28.63 12.32
CA SER A 283 -6.94 28.59 11.69
C SER A 283 -5.81 28.29 12.67
N TYR A 284 -5.95 28.75 13.92
CA TYR A 284 -4.94 28.55 14.96
C TYR A 284 -5.09 27.22 15.70
N TYR A 285 -6.31 26.89 16.14
CA TYR A 285 -6.55 25.67 16.92
C TYR A 285 -6.87 24.43 16.06
N LEU A 286 -7.09 24.61 14.76
CA LEU A 286 -7.29 23.56 13.76
C LEU A 286 -8.53 22.68 13.99
N PHE A 287 -9.46 23.14 14.82
CA PHE A 287 -10.76 22.51 15.01
C PHE A 287 -11.87 23.49 14.64
N ASP A 288 -12.94 22.95 14.09
CA ASP A 288 -14.10 23.73 13.67
C ASP A 288 -14.94 24.14 14.89
N VAL A 289 -14.97 25.46 15.14
CA VAL A 289 -15.68 26.10 16.24
C VAL A 289 -17.16 26.31 15.90
N GLU A 290 -17.55 26.08 14.64
CA GLU A 290 -18.91 26.23 14.12
C GLU A 290 -19.60 24.88 13.88
N MET A 291 -19.00 23.77 14.35
CA MET A 291 -19.61 22.44 14.32
C MET A 291 -20.89 22.34 15.16
N GLU A 292 -21.95 21.82 14.55
CA GLU A 292 -23.23 21.60 15.20
C GLU A 292 -23.20 20.35 16.12
N PRO A 293 -24.04 20.30 17.18
CA PRO A 293 -24.03 19.22 18.17
C PRO A 293 -24.41 17.83 17.64
N ASP A 294 -25.08 17.76 16.49
CA ASP A 294 -25.53 16.53 15.84
C ASP A 294 -24.39 15.79 15.10
N MET A 295 -23.30 16.49 14.77
CA MET A 295 -22.11 15.95 14.14
C MET A 295 -21.21 15.26 15.18
N ALA A 296 -21.63 14.09 15.65
CA ALA A 296 -20.86 13.30 16.60
C ALA A 296 -19.64 12.65 15.92
N ILE A 297 -18.43 13.04 16.33
CA ILE A 297 -17.19 12.42 15.88
C ILE A 297 -16.35 11.92 17.06
N SER A 298 -15.52 10.91 16.83
CA SER A 298 -14.63 10.42 17.88
C SER A 298 -13.49 11.42 18.14
N ARG A 299 -13.00 11.47 19.38
CA ARG A 299 -11.89 12.37 19.75
C ARG A 299 -10.62 12.06 18.96
N THR A 300 -10.39 10.80 18.62
CA THR A 300 -9.26 10.37 17.80
C THR A 300 -9.40 10.86 16.36
N VAL A 301 -10.60 10.76 15.77
CA VAL A 301 -10.86 11.29 14.41
C VAL A 301 -10.69 12.81 14.38
N GLN A 302 -11.17 13.53 15.40
CA GLN A 302 -10.93 14.98 15.51
C GLN A 302 -9.43 15.30 15.55
N ALA A 303 -8.65 14.59 16.38
CA ALA A 303 -7.21 14.81 16.49
C ALA A 303 -6.48 14.55 15.17
N VAL A 304 -6.83 13.48 14.45
CA VAL A 304 -6.28 13.17 13.12
C VAL A 304 -6.62 14.27 12.11
N ALA A 305 -7.88 14.75 12.10
CA ALA A 305 -8.30 15.84 11.22
C ALA A 305 -7.51 17.14 11.48
N CYS A 306 -7.24 17.47 12.76
CA CYS A 306 -6.42 18.62 13.13
C CYS A 306 -4.99 18.49 12.57
N ILE A 307 -4.39 17.31 12.69
CA ILE A 307 -3.04 17.03 12.17
C ILE A 307 -3.01 17.10 10.63
N GLN A 308 -4.00 16.51 9.96
CA GLN A 308 -4.12 16.57 8.50
C GLN A 308 -4.23 18.01 8.01
N LEU A 309 -5.06 18.83 8.68
CA LEU A 309 -5.19 20.25 8.36
C LEU A 309 -3.88 21.00 8.59
N TYR A 310 -3.16 20.72 9.68
CA TYR A 310 -1.86 21.31 9.96
C TYR A 310 -0.84 21.04 8.83
N VAL A 311 -0.71 19.78 8.40
CA VAL A 311 0.23 19.41 7.33
C VAL A 311 -0.20 20.04 6.00
N GLN A 312 -1.50 20.10 5.71
CA GLN A 312 -2.02 20.78 4.52
C GLN A 312 -1.68 22.27 4.51
N ARG A 313 -1.78 22.94 5.66
CA ARG A 313 -1.39 24.36 5.82
C ARG A 313 0.12 24.54 5.64
N ALA A 314 0.94 23.62 6.14
CA ALA A 314 2.38 23.62 5.90
C ALA A 314 2.73 23.44 4.41
N LEU A 315 2.01 22.58 3.68
CA LEU A 315 2.16 22.42 2.22
C LEU A 315 1.79 23.67 1.44
N LEU A 316 0.79 24.42 1.91
CA LEU A 316 0.38 25.71 1.35
C LEU A 316 1.32 26.85 1.75
N GLY A 317 2.34 26.61 2.60
CA GLY A 317 3.28 27.61 3.08
C GLY A 317 2.73 28.56 4.15
N LEU A 318 1.61 28.21 4.80
CA LEU A 318 0.94 29.06 5.80
C LEU A 318 1.57 28.96 7.20
N GLU A 319 2.43 27.98 7.45
CA GLU A 319 3.06 27.71 8.76
C GLU A 319 4.50 28.26 8.87
N GLY A 320 4.98 29.00 7.85
CA GLY A 320 6.30 29.65 7.87
C GLY A 320 7.51 28.74 7.60
N TYR A 321 7.29 27.46 7.27
CA TYR A 321 8.30 26.51 6.82
C TYR A 321 7.78 25.68 5.63
N ALA A 322 8.69 25.10 4.85
CA ALA A 322 8.38 24.24 3.71
C ALA A 322 8.83 22.80 3.97
N LEU A 323 8.02 21.83 3.54
CA LEU A 323 8.36 20.41 3.58
C LEU A 323 9.35 20.03 2.47
N SER A 324 10.21 19.04 2.72
CA SER A 324 11.10 18.48 1.68
C SER A 324 10.30 17.73 0.62
N ASP A 325 10.88 17.53 -0.57
CA ASP A 325 10.18 16.81 -1.64
C ASP A 325 9.92 15.33 -1.28
N SER A 326 10.79 14.68 -0.50
CA SER A 326 10.52 13.34 0.02
C SER A 326 9.34 13.33 0.98
N GLN A 327 9.25 14.31 1.89
CA GLN A 327 8.14 14.43 2.85
C GLN A 327 6.81 14.70 2.13
N LYS A 328 6.83 15.46 1.04
CA LYS A 328 5.63 15.68 0.21
C LYS A 328 5.15 14.38 -0.43
N LEU A 329 6.06 13.62 -1.05
CA LEU A 329 5.76 12.33 -1.67
C LEU A 329 5.22 11.33 -0.64
N GLU A 330 5.81 11.27 0.55
CA GLU A 330 5.30 10.42 1.64
C GLU A 330 3.90 10.86 2.08
N TRP A 331 3.65 12.17 2.19
CA TRP A 331 2.36 12.69 2.65
C TRP A 331 1.21 12.38 1.67
N GLU A 332 1.48 12.30 0.37
CA GLU A 332 0.44 12.09 -0.65
C GLU A 332 -0.43 10.87 -0.37
N TRP A 333 0.18 9.77 0.07
CA TRP A 333 -0.54 8.55 0.44
C TRP A 333 -0.85 8.47 1.94
N MET A 334 -0.01 9.05 2.82
CA MET A 334 -0.26 9.06 4.27
C MET A 334 -1.47 9.90 4.68
N LYS A 335 -1.84 10.93 3.90
CA LYS A 335 -2.98 11.80 4.22
C LYS A 335 -4.30 11.04 4.30
N ASN A 336 -4.46 9.95 3.56
CA ASN A 336 -5.67 9.13 3.58
C ASN A 336 -5.48 7.94 4.52
N TYR A 337 -6.27 7.91 5.61
CA TYR A 337 -6.21 6.84 6.60
C TYR A 337 -6.37 5.44 5.99
N GLN A 338 -7.26 5.25 5.00
CA GLN A 338 -7.47 3.93 4.39
C GLN A 338 -6.26 3.48 3.58
N VAL A 339 -5.65 4.41 2.83
CA VAL A 339 -4.44 4.13 2.03
C VAL A 339 -3.25 3.87 2.95
N TRP A 340 -3.13 4.64 4.03
CA TRP A 340 -2.14 4.40 5.07
C TRP A 340 -2.30 3.01 5.72
N VAL A 341 -3.52 2.64 6.10
CA VAL A 341 -3.83 1.30 6.63
C VAL A 341 -3.48 0.22 5.62
N ALA A 342 -3.83 0.40 4.34
CA ALA A 342 -3.51 -0.55 3.27
C ALA A 342 -2.00 -0.76 3.13
N ASN A 343 -1.21 0.32 3.08
CA ASN A 343 0.26 0.24 3.04
C ASN A 343 0.81 -0.56 4.24
N ARG A 344 0.34 -0.26 5.47
CA ARG A 344 0.75 -1.00 6.67
C ARG A 344 0.34 -2.48 6.64
N LYS A 345 -0.84 -2.78 6.10
CA LYS A 345 -1.28 -4.17 5.90
C LYS A 345 -0.48 -4.89 4.82
N ILE A 346 -0.04 -4.22 3.75
CA ILE A 346 0.86 -4.78 2.73
C ILE A 346 2.22 -5.08 3.35
N PHE A 347 2.73 -4.18 4.19
CA PHE A 347 3.96 -4.42 4.93
C PHE A 347 3.83 -5.59 5.90
N LEU A 348 2.78 -5.68 6.70
CA LEU A 348 2.65 -6.77 7.69
C LEU A 348 2.29 -8.11 7.05
N TYR A 349 1.36 -8.08 6.10
CA TYR A 349 0.73 -9.25 5.47
C TYR A 349 0.78 -9.18 3.94
N PRO A 350 1.98 -9.17 3.33
CA PRO A 350 2.12 -9.17 1.89
C PRO A 350 1.44 -10.37 1.23
N GLU A 351 1.33 -11.52 1.92
CA GLU A 351 0.65 -12.73 1.41
C GLU A 351 -0.79 -12.48 0.93
N ASN A 352 -1.46 -11.48 1.50
CA ASN A 352 -2.84 -11.11 1.17
C ASN A 352 -2.97 -10.29 -0.12
N TRP A 353 -1.86 -9.78 -0.65
CA TRP A 353 -1.77 -8.78 -1.74
C TRP A 353 -0.83 -9.21 -2.86
N VAL A 354 -0.07 -10.28 -2.69
CA VAL A 354 0.74 -10.89 -3.75
C VAL A 354 -0.20 -11.39 -4.86
N VAL A 355 -0.04 -10.85 -6.07
CA VAL A 355 -0.80 -11.23 -7.26
C VAL A 355 0.16 -11.28 -8.44
N GLY A 356 0.20 -12.40 -9.17
CA GLY A 356 1.15 -12.63 -10.26
C GLY A 356 1.15 -11.53 -11.32
N ASP A 357 -0.04 -11.03 -11.68
CA ASP A 357 -0.24 -10.02 -12.72
C ASP A 357 0.42 -8.67 -12.39
N LEU A 358 0.43 -8.28 -11.11
CA LEU A 358 0.94 -6.98 -10.64
C LEU A 358 2.45 -6.99 -10.35
N ARG A 359 3.15 -8.05 -10.75
CA ARG A 359 4.61 -8.15 -10.63
C ARG A 359 5.29 -7.23 -11.64
N GLU A 360 6.14 -6.31 -11.18
CA GLU A 360 6.80 -5.32 -12.04
C GLU A 360 8.11 -5.78 -12.70
N ASP A 361 8.74 -6.85 -12.20
CA ASP A 361 10.06 -7.32 -12.68
C ASP A 361 9.98 -8.56 -13.58
N LYS A 362 8.86 -8.73 -14.28
CA LYS A 362 8.66 -9.83 -15.22
C LYS A 362 9.74 -9.78 -16.30
N SER A 363 10.27 -10.94 -16.68
CA SER A 363 11.08 -11.03 -17.89
C SER A 363 10.20 -10.89 -19.13
N PRO A 364 10.74 -10.33 -20.24
CA PRO A 364 10.00 -10.27 -21.51
C PRO A 364 9.49 -11.64 -21.96
N PHE A 365 10.25 -12.70 -21.70
CA PHE A 365 9.86 -14.07 -22.03
C PHE A 365 8.67 -14.55 -21.20
N PHE A 366 8.57 -14.08 -19.95
CA PHE A 366 7.44 -14.41 -19.08
C PHE A 366 6.19 -13.63 -19.46
N GLU A 367 6.30 -12.36 -19.87
CA GLU A 367 5.18 -11.59 -20.42
C GLU A 367 4.62 -12.25 -21.69
N GLU A 368 5.48 -12.68 -22.61
CA GLU A 368 5.06 -13.45 -23.80
C GLU A 368 4.40 -14.79 -23.43
N LEU A 369 4.85 -15.44 -22.36
CA LEU A 369 4.25 -16.67 -21.85
C LEU A 369 2.85 -16.39 -21.28
N GLU A 370 2.68 -15.32 -20.49
CA GLU A 370 1.38 -14.87 -19.99
C GLU A 370 0.40 -14.60 -21.14
N ASP A 371 0.84 -13.87 -22.17
CA ASP A 371 0.03 -13.57 -23.35
C ASP A 371 -0.39 -14.85 -24.08
N ARG A 372 0.55 -15.78 -24.31
CA ARG A 372 0.22 -17.07 -24.93
C ARG A 372 -0.73 -17.91 -24.09
N ILE A 373 -0.54 -17.96 -22.77
CA ILE A 373 -1.43 -18.68 -21.86
C ILE A 373 -2.81 -18.02 -21.83
N ALA A 374 -2.90 -16.70 -21.96
CA ALA A 374 -4.16 -15.98 -22.06
C ALA A 374 -4.93 -16.39 -23.33
N GLU A 375 -4.24 -16.51 -24.47
CA GLU A 375 -4.81 -16.99 -25.75
C GLU A 375 -5.21 -18.47 -25.72
N CYS A 376 -4.49 -19.30 -24.97
CA CYS A 376 -4.81 -20.71 -24.83
C CYS A 376 -6.14 -20.91 -24.08
N SER A 377 -7.05 -21.67 -24.70
CA SER A 377 -8.23 -22.24 -24.02
C SER A 377 -7.80 -23.38 -23.08
N ASN A 378 -8.75 -24.17 -22.57
CA ASN A 378 -8.50 -25.35 -21.72
C ASN A 378 -7.80 -26.54 -22.45
N ASN A 379 -6.85 -26.28 -23.35
CA ASN A 379 -6.10 -27.31 -24.07
C ASN A 379 -4.70 -27.48 -23.49
N GLN A 380 -4.52 -28.53 -22.69
CA GLN A 380 -3.27 -28.83 -21.98
C GLN A 380 -2.05 -28.93 -22.91
N LYS A 381 -2.21 -29.44 -24.14
CA LYS A 381 -1.09 -29.57 -25.09
C LYS A 381 -0.54 -28.22 -25.56
N LEU A 382 -1.41 -27.22 -25.71
CA LEU A 382 -0.99 -25.87 -26.11
C LEU A 382 -0.28 -25.16 -24.95
N LEU A 383 -0.74 -25.38 -23.71
CA LEU A 383 -0.09 -24.87 -22.51
C LEU A 383 1.30 -25.50 -22.32
N ASP A 384 1.43 -26.81 -22.51
CA ASP A 384 2.73 -27.51 -22.46
C ASP A 384 3.67 -27.03 -23.57
N ALA A 385 3.15 -26.74 -24.76
CA ALA A 385 3.94 -26.17 -25.86
C ALA A 385 4.41 -24.75 -25.54
N ALA A 386 3.53 -23.89 -25.02
CA ALA A 386 3.88 -22.53 -24.61
C ALA A 386 4.99 -22.53 -23.53
N LEU A 387 4.90 -23.42 -22.55
CA LEU A 387 5.94 -23.60 -21.54
C LEU A 387 7.24 -24.13 -22.15
N GLY A 388 7.16 -25.06 -23.11
CA GLY A 388 8.32 -25.57 -23.85
C GLY A 388 9.10 -24.45 -24.55
N GLU A 389 8.39 -23.56 -25.24
CA GLU A 389 8.97 -22.41 -25.92
C GLU A 389 9.60 -21.39 -24.95
N TYR A 390 8.96 -21.15 -23.80
CA TYR A 390 9.56 -20.33 -22.74
C TYR A 390 10.90 -20.93 -22.26
N ILE A 391 10.94 -22.24 -21.99
CA ILE A 391 12.16 -22.92 -21.56
C ILE A 391 13.25 -22.85 -22.64
N GLU A 392 12.90 -22.99 -23.92
CA GLU A 392 13.84 -22.83 -25.04
C GLU A 392 14.46 -21.44 -25.08
N LYS A 393 13.66 -20.39 -24.86
CA LYS A 393 14.16 -19.01 -24.75
C LYS A 393 15.10 -18.84 -23.56
N VAL A 394 14.75 -19.34 -22.38
CA VAL A 394 15.63 -19.31 -21.20
C VAL A 394 16.95 -20.04 -21.45
N VAL A 395 16.93 -21.18 -22.16
CA VAL A 395 18.14 -21.91 -22.55
C VAL A 395 19.00 -21.09 -23.52
N SER A 396 18.39 -20.43 -24.52
CA SER A 396 19.14 -19.61 -25.47
C SER A 396 19.92 -18.48 -24.78
N VAL A 397 19.32 -17.92 -23.72
CA VAL A 397 19.87 -16.81 -22.94
C VAL A 397 20.85 -17.27 -21.86
N SER A 398 20.81 -18.55 -21.49
CA SER A 398 21.69 -19.12 -20.47
C SER A 398 23.17 -19.17 -20.86
N GLU A 399 23.48 -19.21 -22.16
CA GLU A 399 24.85 -19.32 -22.71
C GLU A 399 25.22 -18.13 -23.59
N ILE A 400 24.94 -16.92 -23.12
CA ILE A 400 25.28 -15.69 -23.83
C ILE A 400 26.77 -15.33 -23.64
N ASP A 401 27.42 -15.04 -24.76
CA ASP A 401 28.72 -14.39 -24.79
C ASP A 401 28.51 -12.88 -24.77
N VAL A 402 29.14 -12.18 -23.82
CA VAL A 402 29.06 -10.72 -23.73
C VAL A 402 29.96 -10.10 -24.80
N VAL A 403 29.43 -9.14 -25.56
CA VAL A 403 30.08 -8.55 -26.73
C VAL A 403 30.50 -7.10 -26.55
N GLY A 404 29.78 -6.37 -25.72
CA GLY A 404 30.16 -5.01 -25.35
C GLY A 404 29.52 -4.61 -24.04
N ALA A 405 30.19 -3.71 -23.33
CA ALA A 405 29.69 -3.19 -22.08
C ALA A 405 30.18 -1.76 -21.82
N CYS A 406 29.30 -0.96 -21.20
CA CYS A 406 29.51 0.46 -20.89
C CYS A 406 29.00 0.80 -19.49
N LYS A 407 29.76 1.63 -18.78
CA LYS A 407 29.47 2.06 -17.42
C LYS A 407 28.89 3.47 -17.41
N GLU A 408 27.70 3.62 -16.84
CA GLU A 408 27.07 4.89 -16.45
C GLU A 408 27.38 5.18 -14.99
N ASP A 409 27.95 6.34 -14.67
CA ASP A 409 28.13 6.76 -13.28
C ASP A 409 26.85 7.43 -12.78
N GLY A 410 26.34 6.95 -11.63
CA GLY A 410 25.03 7.35 -11.10
C GLY A 410 23.86 6.58 -11.72
N GLY A 411 22.65 6.82 -11.21
CA GLY A 411 21.41 6.23 -11.70
C GLY A 411 20.19 7.06 -11.31
N SER A 412 19.05 6.82 -11.97
CA SER A 412 17.77 7.50 -11.68
C SER A 412 17.19 7.15 -10.31
N GLU A 413 17.57 6.00 -9.76
CA GLU A 413 17.11 5.51 -8.45
C GLU A 413 18.10 5.90 -7.33
N ALA A 414 17.57 6.40 -6.21
CA ALA A 414 18.39 6.78 -5.06
C ALA A 414 19.18 5.57 -4.52
N GLY A 415 20.51 5.69 -4.43
CA GLY A 415 21.40 4.66 -3.87
C GLY A 415 22.15 3.80 -4.90
N VAL A 416 21.90 3.99 -6.20
CA VAL A 416 22.69 3.37 -7.29
C VAL A 416 24.02 4.12 -7.48
N LEU A 417 25.13 3.40 -7.39
CA LEU A 417 26.49 3.92 -7.63
C LEU A 417 26.78 4.03 -9.13
N TYR A 418 26.49 2.98 -9.89
CA TYR A 418 26.69 2.95 -11.33
C TYR A 418 25.78 1.90 -11.99
N THR A 419 25.45 2.12 -13.26
CA THR A 419 24.73 1.17 -14.09
C THR A 419 25.67 0.64 -15.17
N LEU A 420 25.69 -0.69 -15.36
CA LEU A 420 26.49 -1.34 -16.38
C LEU A 420 25.57 -1.86 -17.49
N HIS A 421 25.63 -1.24 -18.65
CA HIS A 421 24.89 -1.64 -19.86
C HIS A 421 25.67 -2.72 -20.60
N ILE A 422 25.01 -3.82 -20.95
CA ILE A 422 25.66 -5.03 -21.45
C ILE A 422 24.91 -5.51 -22.68
N ILE A 423 25.66 -5.80 -23.74
CA ILE A 423 25.17 -6.44 -24.95
C ILE A 423 25.82 -7.79 -25.06
N GLY A 424 25.02 -8.82 -25.27
CA GLY A 424 25.48 -10.18 -25.47
C GLY A 424 24.90 -10.80 -26.74
N ARG A 425 25.50 -11.90 -27.18
CA ARG A 425 25.00 -12.71 -28.29
C ARG A 425 24.99 -14.19 -27.97
N THR A 426 24.17 -14.95 -28.69
CA THR A 426 24.19 -16.41 -28.63
C THR A 426 25.44 -16.99 -29.30
N ARG A 427 25.92 -18.12 -28.77
CA ARG A 427 27.13 -18.82 -29.28
C ARG A 427 26.92 -19.49 -30.64
N GLY A 428 25.70 -19.92 -30.95
CA GLY A 428 25.34 -20.53 -32.23
C GLY A 428 25.26 -19.49 -33.35
N ALA A 429 25.55 -19.92 -34.59
CA ALA A 429 25.28 -19.13 -35.79
C ALA A 429 23.96 -19.63 -36.42
N PRO A 430 23.01 -18.74 -36.81
CA PRO A 430 23.07 -17.28 -36.78
C PRO A 430 23.00 -16.69 -35.35
N HIS A 431 23.69 -15.57 -35.14
CA HIS A 431 23.75 -14.90 -33.84
C HIS A 431 22.48 -14.06 -33.59
N THR A 432 21.90 -14.23 -32.40
CA THR A 432 20.87 -13.35 -31.85
C THR A 432 21.48 -12.48 -30.76
N TYR A 433 21.12 -11.19 -30.73
CA TYR A 433 21.68 -10.23 -29.79
C TYR A 433 20.67 -9.85 -28.71
N TYR A 434 21.17 -9.74 -27.49
CA TYR A 434 20.40 -9.37 -26.31
C TYR A 434 21.05 -8.21 -25.58
N TYR A 435 20.23 -7.39 -24.96
CA TYR A 435 20.61 -6.28 -24.10
C TYR A 435 20.13 -6.53 -22.67
N ARG A 436 20.98 -6.21 -21.69
CA ARG A 436 20.59 -6.13 -20.28
C ARG A 436 21.43 -5.08 -19.58
N TYR A 437 21.06 -4.76 -18.34
CA TYR A 437 21.88 -3.90 -17.51
C TYR A 437 21.93 -4.40 -16.06
N TYR A 438 22.99 -3.97 -15.37
CA TYR A 438 23.29 -4.29 -13.98
C TYR A 438 23.38 -2.99 -13.18
N MET A 439 22.55 -2.86 -12.14
CA MET A 439 22.58 -1.70 -11.25
C MET A 439 23.39 -2.03 -10.01
N ALA A 440 24.52 -1.38 -9.83
CA ALA A 440 25.35 -1.51 -8.64
C ALA A 440 24.90 -0.49 -7.59
N THR A 441 24.54 -0.95 -6.39
CA THR A 441 24.08 -0.10 -5.29
C THR A 441 25.13 0.00 -4.18
N ALA A 442 25.13 1.12 -3.43
CA ALA A 442 26.14 1.40 -2.41
C ALA A 442 26.06 0.47 -1.18
N LEU A 443 24.90 -0.13 -0.97
CA LEU A 443 24.60 -1.14 0.05
C LEU A 443 24.31 -2.44 -0.68
N TYR A 444 24.88 -3.57 -0.23
CA TYR A 444 24.72 -4.89 -0.88
C TYR A 444 23.30 -5.11 -1.41
N GLY A 445 23.19 -5.37 -2.70
CA GLY A 445 21.89 -5.48 -3.38
C GLY A 445 21.97 -4.99 -4.81
N SER A 446 23.06 -5.33 -5.50
CA SER A 446 23.13 -5.11 -6.93
C SER A 446 22.02 -5.89 -7.61
N SER A 447 21.34 -5.26 -8.56
CA SER A 447 20.21 -5.89 -9.24
C SER A 447 20.50 -6.03 -10.72
N TRP A 448 20.49 -7.27 -11.16
CA TRP A 448 20.41 -7.60 -12.56
C TRP A 448 18.99 -7.44 -13.09
N LYS A 449 18.88 -6.98 -14.33
CA LYS A 449 17.63 -6.97 -15.09
C LYS A 449 17.64 -8.07 -16.15
N PRO A 450 16.45 -8.55 -16.58
CA PRO A 450 16.35 -9.62 -17.56
C PRO A 450 16.92 -9.17 -18.92
N TRP A 451 17.38 -10.14 -19.70
CA TRP A 451 17.76 -9.95 -21.09
C TRP A 451 16.55 -9.58 -21.95
N GLN A 452 16.74 -8.58 -22.81
CA GLN A 452 15.79 -8.12 -23.82
C GLN A 452 16.39 -8.38 -25.21
N GLU A 453 15.63 -8.98 -26.10
CA GLU A 453 16.06 -9.21 -27.48
C GLU A 453 16.18 -7.88 -28.25
N LEU A 454 17.16 -7.79 -29.15
CA LEU A 454 17.30 -6.65 -30.05
C LEU A 454 16.64 -6.98 -31.40
N ASP A 455 15.60 -6.21 -31.77
CA ASP A 455 14.80 -6.39 -32.99
C ASP A 455 15.55 -6.09 -34.31
N PHE A 456 16.87 -5.96 -34.32
CA PHE A 456 17.66 -5.59 -35.50
C PHE A 456 18.94 -6.42 -35.63
N GLU A 457 19.36 -6.65 -36.87
CA GLU A 457 20.54 -7.43 -37.18
C GLU A 457 21.84 -6.62 -36.99
N ILE A 458 22.84 -7.25 -36.37
CA ILE A 458 24.18 -6.68 -36.19
C ILE A 458 25.18 -7.54 -36.97
N ASP A 459 25.58 -7.03 -38.14
CA ASP A 459 26.55 -7.66 -39.05
C ASP A 459 28.00 -7.68 -38.51
N GLY A 460 28.26 -6.99 -37.39
CA GLY A 460 29.59 -6.86 -36.79
C GLY A 460 29.88 -7.95 -35.76
N ASN A 461 31.16 -8.27 -35.54
CA ASN A 461 31.58 -9.19 -34.47
C ASN A 461 31.47 -8.56 -33.06
N ILE A 462 31.27 -7.24 -32.99
CA ILE A 462 31.23 -6.44 -31.78
C ILE A 462 30.00 -5.54 -31.80
N ALA A 463 29.40 -5.30 -30.64
CA ALA A 463 28.39 -4.29 -30.42
C ALA A 463 28.73 -3.54 -29.13
N GLN A 464 29.27 -2.33 -29.24
CA GLN A 464 29.69 -1.51 -28.10
C GLN A 464 28.52 -0.60 -27.68
N PRO A 465 27.96 -0.76 -26.47
CA PRO A 465 27.05 0.23 -25.93
C PRO A 465 27.80 1.52 -25.57
N ALA A 466 27.15 2.67 -25.71
CA ALA A 466 27.64 3.97 -25.28
C ALA A 466 26.48 4.87 -24.84
N ILE A 467 26.73 5.78 -23.91
CA ILE A 467 25.73 6.74 -23.43
C ILE A 467 26.05 8.11 -24.00
N PHE A 468 25.08 8.67 -24.73
CA PHE A 468 25.20 9.96 -25.39
C PHE A 468 23.91 10.74 -25.18
N LYS A 469 24.01 11.96 -24.64
CA LYS A 469 22.86 12.83 -24.29
C LYS A 469 21.83 12.17 -23.36
N GLY A 470 22.27 11.33 -22.43
CA GLY A 470 21.38 10.56 -21.56
C GLY A 470 20.53 9.51 -22.32
N LYS A 471 20.91 9.17 -23.56
CA LYS A 471 20.33 8.06 -24.33
C LYS A 471 21.37 6.97 -24.54
N LEU A 472 20.92 5.73 -24.54
CA LEU A 472 21.75 4.57 -24.83
C LEU A 472 21.84 4.35 -26.35
N TYR A 473 23.06 4.17 -26.84
CA TYR A 473 23.37 3.82 -28.21
C TYR A 473 24.08 2.47 -28.27
N VAL A 474 23.84 1.71 -29.34
CA VAL A 474 24.59 0.50 -29.69
C VAL A 474 25.37 0.79 -30.95
N LEU A 475 26.69 0.55 -30.92
CA LEU A 475 27.63 0.95 -31.95
C LEU A 475 28.38 -0.28 -32.48
N TRP A 476 28.50 -0.43 -33.79
CA TRP A 476 29.32 -1.47 -34.41
C TRP A 476 29.95 -1.00 -35.71
N LEU A 477 31.03 -1.66 -36.12
CA LEU A 477 31.72 -1.35 -37.37
C LEU A 477 31.24 -2.27 -38.50
N GLN A 478 31.01 -1.66 -39.66
CA GLN A 478 30.97 -2.36 -40.93
C GLN A 478 32.32 -2.18 -41.62
N VAL A 479 33.00 -3.29 -41.90
CA VAL A 479 34.33 -3.31 -42.52
C VAL A 479 34.23 -3.95 -43.90
N ILE A 480 34.54 -3.19 -44.95
CA ILE A 480 34.49 -3.66 -46.34
C ILE A 480 35.90 -3.55 -46.94
N GLN A 481 36.42 -4.66 -47.46
CA GLN A 481 37.70 -4.67 -48.17
C GLN A 481 37.51 -4.23 -49.62
N GLY A 482 38.40 -3.35 -50.11
CA GLY A 482 38.40 -2.87 -51.48
C GLY A 482 39.80 -2.73 -52.06
N GLN A 483 39.85 -2.55 -53.39
CA GLN A 483 41.07 -2.21 -54.13
C GLN A 483 40.76 -1.08 -55.10
N ARG A 484 41.62 -0.06 -55.17
CA ARG A 484 41.50 1.06 -56.11
C ARG A 484 42.83 1.35 -56.79
N GLN A 485 42.76 1.96 -57.97
CA GLN A 485 43.93 2.39 -58.71
C GLN A 485 44.35 3.78 -58.24
N LYS A 486 45.59 3.94 -57.79
CA LYS A 486 46.16 5.24 -57.45
C LYS A 486 46.38 6.01 -58.74
N LYS A 487 45.62 7.09 -58.97
CA LYS A 487 45.91 8.06 -60.04
C LYS A 487 46.92 9.05 -59.48
N GLU A 488 48.16 9.05 -59.97
CA GLU A 488 49.09 10.16 -59.71
C GLU A 488 48.54 11.42 -60.41
N GLY A 489 48.24 12.47 -59.65
CA GLY A 489 47.71 13.70 -60.24
C GLY A 489 47.15 14.73 -59.28
N GLU A 490 47.95 15.17 -58.30
CA GLU A 490 48.01 16.59 -57.88
C GLU A 490 49.41 16.79 -57.28
N ALA A 491 50.40 16.91 -58.17
CA ALA A 491 51.77 17.28 -57.82
C ALA A 491 52.23 18.44 -58.71
N ASP A 492 52.96 19.36 -58.09
CA ASP A 492 53.49 20.61 -58.60
C ASP A 492 54.06 20.57 -60.03
N PRO A 493 53.93 21.67 -60.80
CA PRO A 493 54.27 21.74 -62.23
C PRO A 493 55.79 21.86 -62.53
N SER A 494 56.67 21.29 -61.72
CA SER A 494 58.13 21.53 -61.86
C SER A 494 59.04 20.31 -61.95
N VAL A 495 58.54 19.09 -62.21
CA VAL A 495 59.43 17.95 -62.47
C VAL A 495 58.94 17.12 -63.66
N ASN A 496 59.60 17.30 -64.80
CA ASN A 496 59.47 16.42 -65.96
C ASN A 496 60.32 15.16 -65.75
N SER A 497 59.67 14.03 -65.52
CA SER A 497 60.25 12.71 -65.78
C SER A 497 59.24 11.83 -66.50
N GLU A 498 59.41 11.69 -67.81
CA GLU A 498 58.80 10.63 -68.61
C GLU A 498 59.40 9.28 -68.18
N GLN A 499 58.79 8.64 -67.19
CA GLN A 499 58.94 7.21 -66.94
C GLN A 499 57.54 6.63 -66.83
N SER A 500 57.28 5.58 -67.61
CA SER A 500 56.01 4.87 -67.64
C SER A 500 55.53 4.57 -66.22
N ALA A 501 54.47 5.28 -65.79
CA ALA A 501 53.89 5.13 -64.47
C ALA A 501 53.54 3.66 -64.25
N ALA A 502 54.26 2.99 -63.36
CA ALA A 502 53.87 1.67 -62.90
C ALA A 502 52.50 1.84 -62.23
N MET A 503 51.46 1.21 -62.80
CA MET A 503 50.13 1.14 -62.19
C MET A 503 50.27 0.59 -60.76
N GLN A 504 50.17 1.47 -59.76
CA GLN A 504 50.21 1.08 -58.36
C GLN A 504 48.77 0.82 -57.87
N LEU A 505 48.49 -0.43 -57.53
CA LEU A 505 47.25 -0.87 -56.90
C LEU A 505 47.32 -0.52 -55.41
N GLU A 506 46.27 0.13 -54.90
CA GLU A 506 46.13 0.50 -53.50
C GLU A 506 44.99 -0.34 -52.88
N TYR A 507 45.31 -1.06 -51.82
CA TYR A 507 44.35 -1.87 -51.07
C TYR A 507 43.84 -1.06 -49.89
N TYR A 508 42.55 -1.12 -49.61
CA TYR A 508 41.97 -0.39 -48.48
C TYR A 508 40.87 -1.18 -47.77
N ALA A 509 40.64 -0.84 -46.51
CA ALA A 509 39.42 -1.19 -45.79
C ALA A 509 38.58 0.07 -45.56
N ASP A 510 37.32 0.03 -46.02
CA ASP A 510 36.28 1.03 -45.76
C ASP A 510 35.58 0.66 -44.46
N ILE A 511 35.79 1.47 -43.42
CA ILE A 511 35.26 1.23 -42.08
C ILE A 511 34.19 2.29 -41.79
N ARG A 512 32.94 1.85 -41.67
CA ARG A 512 31.80 2.71 -41.34
C ARG A 512 31.21 2.36 -40.00
N LEU A 513 30.79 3.38 -39.27
CA LEU A 513 30.04 3.20 -38.03
C LEU A 513 28.57 2.93 -38.37
N LYS A 514 28.01 1.87 -37.78
CA LYS A 514 26.57 1.65 -37.70
C LYS A 514 26.12 1.86 -36.25
N TRP A 515 24.93 2.42 -36.06
CA TRP A 515 24.37 2.61 -34.73
C TRP A 515 22.85 2.54 -34.68
N SER A 516 22.33 2.22 -33.49
CA SER A 516 20.92 2.36 -33.12
C SER A 516 20.82 3.04 -31.75
N SER A 517 19.79 3.87 -31.56
CA SER A 517 19.50 4.59 -30.31
C SER A 517 18.28 4.02 -29.60
N TYR A 518 18.32 4.03 -28.28
CA TYR A 518 17.18 3.66 -27.44
C TYR A 518 16.40 4.92 -27.01
N ASN A 519 15.11 4.95 -27.33
CA ASN A 519 14.22 6.07 -26.98
C ASN A 519 13.52 5.90 -25.61
N GLY A 520 13.92 4.91 -24.80
CA GLY A 520 13.31 4.62 -23.50
C GLY A 520 12.18 3.57 -23.54
N LYS A 521 11.70 3.21 -24.74
CA LYS A 521 10.70 2.15 -24.94
C LYS A 521 11.08 1.17 -26.06
N LYS A 522 11.55 1.71 -27.19
CA LYS A 522 11.94 0.93 -28.36
C LYS A 522 13.28 1.41 -28.91
N TRP A 523 13.97 0.50 -29.59
CA TRP A 523 15.14 0.79 -30.40
C TRP A 523 14.77 1.43 -31.73
N ASP A 524 15.52 2.44 -32.14
CA ASP A 524 15.40 3.05 -33.45
C ASP A 524 15.99 2.15 -34.55
N GLY A 525 15.57 2.39 -35.80
CA GLY A 525 16.14 1.68 -36.95
C GLY A 525 17.65 1.91 -37.09
N VAL A 526 18.34 0.93 -37.65
CA VAL A 526 19.81 0.97 -37.85
C VAL A 526 20.18 2.12 -38.78
N LYS A 527 21.05 3.01 -38.30
CA LYS A 527 21.67 4.08 -39.09
C LYS A 527 23.09 3.66 -39.49
N THR A 528 23.51 4.03 -40.69
CA THR A 528 24.87 3.82 -41.19
C THR A 528 25.50 5.17 -41.48
N GLY A 529 26.72 5.39 -40.99
CA GLY A 529 27.49 6.61 -41.21
C GLY A 529 27.73 6.88 -42.69
N VAL A 530 27.71 8.15 -43.07
CA VAL A 530 27.99 8.61 -44.43
C VAL A 530 29.49 8.64 -44.68
N GLN A 531 30.28 8.98 -43.65
CA GLN A 531 31.74 9.08 -43.73
C GLN A 531 32.40 7.79 -43.23
N ALA A 532 33.50 7.42 -43.88
CA ALA A 532 34.27 6.21 -43.56
C ALA A 532 35.65 6.57 -43.01
N VAL A 533 36.19 5.71 -42.17
CA VAL A 533 37.63 5.69 -41.87
C VAL A 533 38.28 4.73 -42.87
N TYR A 534 39.31 5.21 -43.55
CA TYR A 534 40.06 4.41 -44.52
C TYR A 534 41.37 3.94 -43.93
N ASP A 535 41.54 2.63 -43.90
CA ASP A 535 42.83 2.01 -43.70
C ASP A 535 43.43 1.65 -45.05
N VAL A 536 44.61 2.17 -45.38
CA VAL A 536 45.16 2.14 -46.74
C VAL A 536 46.57 1.58 -46.72
N SER A 537 46.87 0.63 -47.61
CA SER A 537 48.23 0.15 -47.85
C SER A 537 48.49 -0.21 -49.32
N GLU A 538 49.74 -0.04 -49.75
CA GLU A 538 50.23 -0.44 -51.07
C GLU A 538 50.57 -1.95 -51.14
N ASN A 539 50.66 -2.64 -50.00
CA ASN A 539 51.00 -4.07 -49.94
C ASN A 539 49.74 -4.91 -49.67
N ASN A 540 49.38 -5.79 -50.62
CA ASN A 540 48.24 -6.71 -50.45
C ASN A 540 48.38 -7.58 -49.20
N LEU A 541 49.61 -7.93 -48.82
CA LEU A 541 49.90 -8.79 -47.66
C LEU A 541 49.40 -8.21 -46.33
N ASP A 542 49.22 -6.89 -46.23
CA ASP A 542 48.68 -6.25 -45.02
C ASP A 542 47.22 -6.62 -44.77
N PHE A 543 46.46 -6.91 -45.82
CA PHE A 543 45.06 -7.33 -45.75
C PHE A 543 44.87 -8.83 -45.96
N THR A 544 45.95 -9.59 -46.15
CA THR A 544 45.86 -11.06 -46.18
C THR A 544 45.50 -11.61 -44.80
N LEU A 545 44.51 -12.50 -44.79
CA LEU A 545 43.92 -13.13 -43.62
C LEU A 545 44.51 -14.53 -43.43
N GLY A 546 44.66 -14.97 -42.17
CA GLY A 546 44.93 -16.37 -41.85
C GLY A 546 43.71 -17.26 -42.12
N GLU A 547 43.88 -18.59 -42.09
CA GLU A 547 42.80 -19.56 -42.39
C GLU A 547 41.55 -19.41 -41.49
N ASN A 548 41.66 -18.77 -40.31
CA ASN A 548 40.59 -18.60 -39.32
C ASN A 548 40.44 -17.14 -38.81
N GLU A 549 40.82 -16.13 -39.58
CA GLU A 549 40.67 -14.71 -39.19
C GLU A 549 39.75 -13.96 -40.15
N THR A 550 38.84 -13.16 -39.61
CA THR A 550 38.08 -12.20 -40.43
C THR A 550 38.75 -10.83 -40.39
N LEU A 551 38.60 -10.05 -41.46
CA LEU A 551 39.18 -8.70 -41.50
C LEU A 551 38.65 -7.79 -40.39
N ALA A 552 37.40 -7.99 -39.97
CA ALA A 552 36.80 -7.26 -38.86
C ALA A 552 37.52 -7.51 -37.52
N ASP A 553 38.14 -8.68 -37.33
CA ASP A 553 38.84 -9.02 -36.07
C ASP A 553 40.09 -8.19 -35.81
N ARG A 554 40.60 -7.47 -36.81
CA ARG A 554 41.76 -6.58 -36.68
C ARG A 554 41.39 -5.16 -36.27
N TYR A 555 40.10 -4.80 -36.29
CA TYR A 555 39.62 -3.46 -35.99
C TYR A 555 38.92 -3.38 -34.64
N ILE A 556 39.19 -2.30 -33.91
CA ILE A 556 38.82 -2.13 -32.50
C ILE A 556 38.17 -0.77 -32.36
N ILE A 557 37.07 -0.71 -31.61
CA ILE A 557 36.43 0.56 -31.23
C ILE A 557 36.76 0.85 -29.78
N VAL A 558 37.30 2.03 -29.52
CA VAL A 558 37.49 2.57 -28.17
C VAL A 558 36.66 3.84 -28.05
N ASP A 559 35.77 3.87 -27.05
CA ASP A 559 35.00 5.05 -26.71
C ASP A 559 35.82 5.98 -25.80
N LEU A 560 36.06 7.21 -26.25
CA LEU A 560 36.79 8.23 -25.51
C LEU A 560 35.86 9.24 -24.82
N SER A 561 34.54 9.10 -24.98
CA SER A 561 33.57 10.13 -24.60
C SER A 561 33.28 10.18 -23.10
N ASN A 562 33.54 9.12 -22.32
CA ASN A 562 33.28 9.05 -20.86
C ASN A 562 31.95 9.71 -20.44
N ASN A 563 30.84 9.38 -21.11
CA ASN A 563 29.49 9.94 -20.85
C ASN A 563 29.37 11.47 -21.07
N SER A 564 30.17 12.06 -21.95
CA SER A 564 30.08 13.47 -22.32
C SER A 564 29.03 13.77 -23.40
N ASP A 565 28.79 15.06 -23.65
CA ASP A 565 27.83 15.55 -24.66
C ASP A 565 28.26 15.29 -26.12
N PHE A 566 29.44 14.72 -26.36
CA PHE A 566 29.99 14.38 -27.68
C PHE A 566 30.48 12.93 -27.70
N LEU A 567 29.97 12.12 -28.64
CA LEU A 567 30.48 10.75 -28.83
C LEU A 567 31.73 10.79 -29.70
N ASN A 568 32.90 10.46 -29.14
CA ASN A 568 34.17 10.38 -29.83
C ASN A 568 34.72 8.96 -29.75
N LEU A 569 34.77 8.27 -30.89
CA LEU A 569 35.28 6.92 -31.01
C LEU A 569 36.64 6.95 -31.70
N SER A 570 37.63 6.24 -31.17
CA SER A 570 38.87 5.96 -31.89
C SER A 570 38.83 4.56 -32.48
N VAL A 571 39.06 4.45 -33.78
CA VAL A 571 39.20 3.19 -34.50
C VAL A 571 40.68 2.81 -34.50
N CYS A 572 40.97 1.64 -33.97
CA CYS A 572 42.33 1.12 -33.86
C CYS A 572 42.48 -0.16 -34.68
N ARG A 573 43.69 -0.41 -35.18
CA ARG A 573 44.07 -1.63 -35.89
C ARG A 573 45.12 -2.40 -35.13
N THR A 574 44.97 -3.72 -35.11
CA THR A 574 46.00 -4.66 -34.67
C THR A 574 46.66 -5.37 -35.85
N TYR A 575 47.96 -5.67 -35.69
CA TYR A 575 48.73 -6.47 -36.63
C TYR A 575 49.91 -7.15 -35.93
N ASP A 576 50.30 -8.31 -36.43
CA ASP A 576 51.44 -9.05 -35.88
C ASP A 576 52.77 -8.50 -36.39
N ASP A 577 53.82 -8.61 -35.57
CA ASP A 577 55.16 -8.20 -35.95
C ASP A 577 55.70 -9.09 -37.08
N PHE A 578 56.10 -8.45 -38.19
CA PHE A 578 56.46 -9.12 -39.43
C PHE A 578 57.75 -8.58 -40.02
N THR A 579 58.49 -9.43 -40.73
CA THR A 579 59.63 -9.02 -41.55
C THR A 579 59.37 -9.36 -43.01
N ASP A 580 59.36 -8.34 -43.86
CA ASP A 580 59.18 -8.49 -45.29
C ASP A 580 60.52 -8.76 -45.98
N LYS A 581 60.64 -9.91 -46.65
CA LYS A 581 61.81 -10.27 -47.48
C LYS A 581 61.43 -10.19 -48.95
N GLN A 582 62.24 -9.52 -49.76
CA GLN A 582 62.07 -9.53 -51.21
C GLN A 582 62.49 -10.90 -51.76
N VAL A 583 61.54 -11.64 -52.34
CA VAL A 583 61.78 -12.94 -52.96
C VAL A 583 61.59 -12.81 -54.46
N LYS A 584 62.55 -13.34 -55.22
CA LYS A 584 62.49 -13.41 -56.68
C LYS A 584 62.03 -14.81 -57.06
N TYR A 585 60.97 -14.93 -57.85
CA TYR A 585 60.51 -16.22 -58.36
C TYR A 585 60.28 -16.17 -59.87
N TYR A 586 60.54 -17.31 -60.51
CA TYR A 586 60.47 -17.48 -61.96
C TYR A 586 59.08 -18.00 -62.31
N THR A 587 58.31 -17.25 -63.09
CA THR A 587 57.00 -17.72 -63.58
C THR A 587 57.14 -18.12 -65.05
N PRO A 588 56.80 -19.37 -65.44
CA PRO A 588 56.86 -19.77 -66.84
C PRO A 588 55.76 -19.04 -67.64
N ILE A 589 56.13 -18.47 -68.79
CA ILE A 589 55.15 -17.95 -69.75
C ILE A 589 54.58 -19.17 -70.48
N ALA A 590 53.28 -19.38 -70.41
CA ALA A 590 52.61 -20.36 -71.26
C ALA A 590 52.61 -19.86 -72.71
N SER A 591 53.60 -20.25 -73.50
CA SER A 591 53.54 -20.11 -74.95
C SER A 591 52.64 -21.20 -75.51
N ALA A 592 51.46 -20.81 -76.03
CA ALA A 592 50.60 -21.70 -76.80
C ALA A 592 51.29 -22.04 -78.14
N GLY A 593 52.10 -23.09 -78.13
CA GLY A 593 52.80 -23.61 -79.30
C GLY A 593 53.69 -24.79 -78.93
N GLU A 594 53.40 -25.96 -79.50
CA GLU A 594 54.20 -27.17 -79.29
C GLU A 594 55.61 -26.97 -79.85
N GLY A 595 56.59 -26.95 -78.94
CA GLY A 595 58.01 -26.97 -79.25
C GLY A 595 58.72 -25.64 -78.99
N VAL A 596 59.77 -25.71 -78.15
CA VAL A 596 60.78 -24.70 -77.80
C VAL A 596 60.55 -23.93 -76.48
N GLY A 597 61.41 -24.26 -75.48
CA GLY A 597 61.85 -23.44 -74.35
C GLY A 597 60.82 -22.66 -73.53
N THR A 598 60.49 -23.15 -72.33
CA THR A 598 59.80 -22.35 -71.31
C THR A 598 60.61 -21.10 -70.94
N THR A 599 60.18 -19.94 -71.39
CA THR A 599 60.74 -18.65 -70.97
C THR A 599 60.15 -18.28 -69.61
N TYR A 600 61.01 -17.97 -68.65
CA TYR A 600 60.60 -17.56 -67.30
C TYR A 600 60.68 -16.04 -67.15
N ILE A 601 59.63 -15.42 -66.62
CA ILE A 601 59.69 -14.01 -66.17
C ILE A 601 60.11 -14.00 -64.71
N LEU A 602 61.15 -13.22 -64.39
CA LEU A 602 61.55 -12.91 -63.03
C LEU A 602 60.53 -11.93 -62.42
N LYS A 603 59.60 -12.43 -61.61
CA LYS A 603 58.72 -11.57 -60.80
C LYS A 603 59.39 -11.31 -59.45
N LYS A 604 59.43 -10.04 -59.06
CA LYS A 604 59.78 -9.63 -57.70
C LYS A 604 58.49 -9.71 -56.87
N GLY A 605 58.49 -10.51 -55.82
CA GLY A 605 57.44 -10.52 -54.82
C GLY A 605 58.00 -10.24 -53.43
N VAL A 606 57.11 -9.97 -52.51
CA VAL A 606 57.43 -9.85 -51.09
C VAL A 606 56.93 -11.12 -50.41
N SER A 607 57.78 -11.76 -49.62
CA SER A 607 57.40 -12.84 -48.72
C SER A 607 57.48 -12.33 -47.30
N ARG A 608 56.36 -12.42 -46.58
CA ARG A 608 56.25 -12.00 -45.19
C ARG A 608 56.52 -13.17 -44.26
N THR A 609 57.47 -13.01 -43.35
CA THR A 609 57.69 -13.97 -42.26
C THR A 609 57.34 -13.32 -40.93
N TYR A 610 56.46 -13.95 -40.17
CA TYR A 610 56.04 -13.49 -38.84
C TYR A 610 57.01 -13.96 -37.77
N SER A 611 57.18 -13.16 -36.71
CA SER A 611 58.04 -13.50 -35.58
C SER A 611 57.52 -14.75 -34.83
N THR A 612 58.43 -15.61 -34.36
CA THR A 612 58.09 -16.80 -33.57
C THR A 612 57.48 -16.46 -32.21
N GLU A 613 57.70 -15.25 -31.69
CA GLU A 613 57.15 -14.77 -30.42
C GLU A 613 55.73 -14.18 -30.54
N LYS A 614 55.14 -14.10 -31.75
CA LYS A 614 53.79 -13.55 -32.01
C LYS A 614 53.48 -12.24 -31.25
N LYS A 615 54.34 -11.23 -31.39
CA LYS A 615 54.09 -9.91 -30.78
C LYS A 615 53.07 -9.14 -31.61
N GLN A 616 51.96 -8.76 -31.00
CA GLN A 616 50.90 -7.97 -31.64
C GLN A 616 51.07 -6.47 -31.35
N ASN A 617 51.02 -5.66 -32.40
CA ASN A 617 51.07 -4.20 -32.34
C ASN A 617 49.66 -3.60 -32.38
N PHE A 618 49.52 -2.39 -31.84
CA PHE A 618 48.28 -1.62 -31.76
C PHE A 618 48.50 -0.20 -32.29
N VAL A 619 47.70 0.25 -33.26
CA VAL A 619 47.82 1.58 -33.87
C VAL A 619 46.45 2.22 -34.06
N VAL A 620 46.33 3.53 -33.81
CA VAL A 620 45.12 4.30 -34.08
C VAL A 620 45.09 4.71 -35.57
N ILE A 621 44.05 4.33 -36.29
CA ILE A 621 43.92 4.58 -37.74
C ILE A 621 42.96 5.73 -38.07
N GLY A 622 42.11 6.12 -37.12
CA GLY A 622 41.18 7.22 -37.33
C GLY A 622 40.26 7.44 -36.14
N ASN A 623 39.56 8.57 -36.16
CA ASN A 623 38.54 8.90 -35.18
C ASN A 623 37.20 9.10 -35.89
N ILE A 624 36.12 8.67 -35.25
CA ILE A 624 34.74 8.90 -35.68
C ILE A 624 34.04 9.65 -34.55
N SER A 625 33.51 10.84 -34.83
CA SER A 625 32.71 11.61 -33.89
C SER A 625 31.28 11.74 -34.37
N LEU A 626 30.32 11.51 -33.48
CA LEU A 626 28.90 11.74 -33.76
C LEU A 626 28.49 13.09 -33.14
N SER A 627 27.96 13.98 -33.97
CA SER A 627 27.48 15.29 -33.54
C SER A 627 26.08 15.20 -32.91
N ALA A 628 25.64 16.31 -32.30
CA ALA A 628 24.31 16.41 -31.72
C ALA A 628 23.15 16.30 -32.75
N SER A 629 23.40 16.47 -34.05
CA SER A 629 22.40 16.33 -35.12
C SER A 629 22.39 14.93 -35.75
N ASP A 630 23.02 13.93 -35.13
CA ASP A 630 23.28 12.59 -35.69
C ASP A 630 24.13 12.62 -36.99
N GLU A 631 24.87 13.71 -37.25
CA GLU A 631 25.84 13.76 -38.35
C GLU A 631 27.16 13.15 -37.90
N ASP A 632 27.70 12.24 -38.72
CA ASP A 632 28.98 11.59 -38.49
C ASP A 632 30.14 12.36 -39.13
N HIS A 633 31.21 12.56 -38.36
CA HIS A 633 32.47 13.10 -38.85
C HIS A 633 33.57 12.07 -38.63
N SER A 634 34.21 11.61 -39.72
CA SER A 634 35.34 10.69 -39.66
C SER A 634 36.64 11.39 -40.07
N LYS A 635 37.73 11.07 -39.38
CA LYS A 635 39.07 11.51 -39.73
C LYS A 635 39.99 10.30 -39.79
N SER A 636 40.57 10.04 -40.96
CA SER A 636 41.55 8.96 -41.15
C SER A 636 42.95 9.49 -40.94
N TYR A 637 43.80 8.70 -40.29
CA TYR A 637 45.23 8.96 -40.12
C TYR A 637 46.02 8.01 -41.03
N PRO A 638 47.11 8.48 -41.65
CA PRO A 638 48.00 7.59 -42.38
C PRO A 638 48.59 6.57 -41.40
N CYS A 639 48.40 5.28 -41.66
CA CYS A 639 48.87 4.20 -40.79
C CYS A 639 50.41 4.16 -40.81
N PRO A 640 51.11 4.62 -39.76
CA PRO A 640 52.55 4.50 -39.70
C PRO A 640 52.84 3.11 -39.15
N TYR A 641 53.23 2.17 -40.01
CA TYR A 641 53.79 0.88 -39.59
C TYR A 641 55.14 1.03 -38.82
N GLU A 642 55.44 2.21 -38.29
CA GLU A 642 56.67 2.59 -37.60
C GLU A 642 56.45 2.78 -36.08
N THR A 643 55.23 3.10 -35.61
CA THR A 643 54.94 3.30 -34.17
C THR A 643 54.64 1.98 -33.45
N LYS A 644 55.45 1.64 -32.44
CA LYS A 644 55.42 0.36 -31.71
C LYS A 644 54.71 0.47 -30.35
N ALA A 645 53.39 0.61 -30.33
CA ALA A 645 52.61 0.32 -29.12
C ALA A 645 52.26 -1.17 -29.11
N PHE A 646 52.76 -1.89 -28.10
CA PHE A 646 52.55 -3.33 -27.97
C PHE A 646 51.27 -3.62 -27.18
N VAL A 647 50.45 -4.55 -27.69
CA VAL A 647 49.25 -5.03 -26.98
C VAL A 647 49.61 -5.61 -25.61
N SER A 648 50.79 -6.23 -25.48
CA SER A 648 51.30 -6.80 -24.23
C SER A 648 51.53 -5.79 -23.11
N ALA A 649 51.48 -4.47 -23.38
CA ALA A 649 51.62 -3.45 -22.35
C ALA A 649 50.37 -3.32 -21.46
N PHE A 650 49.20 -3.69 -21.99
CA PHE A 650 47.91 -3.53 -21.30
C PHE A 650 47.05 -4.80 -21.33
N ALA A 651 47.27 -5.71 -22.27
CA ALA A 651 46.56 -6.99 -22.32
C ALA A 651 47.00 -7.93 -21.18
N PRO A 652 46.12 -8.86 -20.75
CA PRO A 652 46.53 -10.00 -19.95
C PRO A 652 47.69 -10.76 -20.63
N LYS A 653 48.63 -11.28 -19.83
CA LYS A 653 49.84 -11.91 -20.37
C LYS A 653 49.48 -13.12 -21.24
N GLY A 654 50.03 -13.17 -22.45
CA GLY A 654 49.79 -14.26 -23.40
C GLY A 654 48.50 -14.16 -24.22
N SER A 655 47.72 -13.08 -24.05
CA SER A 655 46.49 -12.87 -24.82
C SER A 655 46.73 -12.06 -26.10
N GLU A 656 46.01 -12.42 -27.16
CA GLU A 656 45.90 -11.68 -28.42
C GLU A 656 44.63 -10.81 -28.39
N LEU A 657 44.72 -9.57 -28.85
CA LEU A 657 43.55 -8.68 -28.97
C LEU A 657 42.89 -8.90 -30.34
N ARG A 658 41.65 -9.37 -30.33
CA ARG A 658 40.82 -9.59 -31.52
C ARG A 658 39.51 -8.86 -31.34
N SER A 659 39.14 -8.01 -32.30
CA SER A 659 37.94 -7.20 -32.17
C SER A 659 38.05 -6.39 -30.86
N ASN A 660 37.09 -6.50 -29.94
CA ASN A 660 37.17 -5.89 -28.61
C ASN A 660 37.55 -6.87 -27.48
N TYR A 661 38.01 -8.09 -27.80
CA TYR A 661 38.30 -9.15 -26.82
C TYR A 661 39.78 -9.47 -26.73
N PHE A 662 40.24 -9.76 -25.52
CA PHE A 662 41.50 -10.47 -25.32
C PHE A 662 41.26 -11.96 -25.35
N VAL A 663 41.82 -12.66 -26.33
CA VAL A 663 41.70 -14.10 -26.52
C VAL A 663 42.98 -14.78 -26.05
N HIS A 664 42.84 -15.77 -25.18
CA HIS A 664 43.96 -16.60 -24.73
C HIS A 664 43.72 -18.06 -25.12
N PRO A 665 44.71 -18.79 -25.67
CA PRO A 665 44.55 -20.18 -26.10
C PRO A 665 44.33 -21.17 -24.94
N GLY A 666 44.65 -20.77 -23.70
CA GLY A 666 44.37 -21.48 -22.45
C GLY A 666 45.58 -21.47 -21.51
N GLY A 667 45.36 -21.51 -20.19
CA GLY A 667 46.41 -21.45 -19.17
C GLY A 667 46.05 -20.50 -18.02
N SER A 668 47.07 -19.87 -17.41
CA SER A 668 46.88 -18.90 -16.32
C SER A 668 46.29 -17.58 -16.81
N PHE A 669 45.44 -16.95 -16.00
CA PHE A 669 44.97 -15.58 -16.18
C PHE A 669 45.79 -14.63 -15.31
N ILE A 670 46.71 -13.91 -15.94
CA ILE A 670 47.62 -12.96 -15.31
C ILE A 670 47.40 -11.58 -15.93
N LEU A 671 47.14 -10.58 -15.09
CA LEU A 671 46.95 -9.19 -15.52
C LEU A 671 48.28 -8.56 -15.99
N ALA A 672 48.18 -7.42 -16.67
CA ALA A 672 49.34 -6.72 -17.24
C ALA A 672 50.36 -6.26 -16.17
N ASP A 673 49.89 -5.92 -14.97
CA ASP A 673 50.69 -5.56 -13.80
C ASP A 673 51.47 -6.75 -13.19
N GLY A 674 51.20 -7.98 -13.64
CA GLY A 674 51.77 -9.21 -13.12
C GLY A 674 50.96 -9.86 -12.00
N THR A 675 49.77 -9.34 -11.67
CA THR A 675 48.88 -9.97 -10.70
C THR A 675 48.32 -11.27 -11.26
N GLU A 676 48.65 -12.39 -10.62
CA GLU A 676 48.12 -13.72 -10.93
C GLU A 676 46.73 -13.87 -10.31
N VAL A 677 45.69 -13.95 -11.15
CA VAL A 677 44.29 -14.06 -10.70
C VAL A 677 43.85 -15.53 -10.68
N LEU A 678 44.01 -16.24 -11.80
CA LEU A 678 43.71 -17.68 -11.92
C LEU A 678 44.95 -18.41 -12.48
N ASN A 679 45.30 -19.56 -11.94
CA ASN A 679 46.45 -20.33 -12.43
C ASN A 679 46.10 -21.25 -13.61
N THR A 680 44.84 -21.67 -13.71
CA THR A 680 44.35 -22.56 -14.77
C THR A 680 43.03 -22.07 -15.36
N SER A 681 42.74 -22.48 -16.60
CA SER A 681 41.50 -22.15 -17.31
C SER A 681 40.91 -23.37 -18.00
N ARG A 682 39.58 -23.36 -18.24
CA ARG A 682 38.87 -24.39 -19.00
C ARG A 682 39.05 -24.21 -20.51
N GLY A 683 40.26 -24.47 -20.99
CA GLY A 683 40.65 -24.26 -22.38
C GLY A 683 40.85 -22.78 -22.70
N SER A 684 40.55 -22.38 -23.94
CA SER A 684 40.65 -20.99 -24.37
C SER A 684 39.64 -20.09 -23.67
N TYR A 685 40.07 -18.93 -23.21
CA TYR A 685 39.20 -17.93 -22.58
C TYR A 685 39.29 -16.59 -23.28
N ARG A 686 38.24 -15.78 -23.11
CA ARG A 686 38.11 -14.43 -23.63
C ARG A 686 37.89 -13.45 -22.48
N VAL A 687 38.52 -12.29 -22.53
CA VAL A 687 38.32 -11.21 -21.56
C VAL A 687 37.83 -9.97 -22.29
N LEU A 688 36.71 -9.41 -21.82
CA LEU A 688 36.14 -8.16 -22.33
C LEU A 688 36.21 -7.09 -21.22
N PRO A 689 37.12 -6.12 -21.32
CA PRO A 689 37.11 -4.96 -20.43
C PRO A 689 35.93 -4.02 -20.76
N THR A 690 35.31 -3.44 -19.75
CA THR A 690 34.30 -2.37 -19.97
C THR A 690 34.97 -1.13 -20.55
N ASN A 691 34.40 -0.57 -21.62
CA ASN A 691 34.93 0.59 -22.34
C ASN A 691 36.45 0.53 -22.62
N MET A 692 37.01 -0.66 -22.85
CA MET A 692 38.46 -0.84 -23.04
C MET A 692 39.32 -0.26 -21.90
N SER A 693 38.83 -0.35 -20.66
CA SER A 693 39.47 0.18 -19.45
C SER A 693 40.94 -0.23 -19.28
N PHE A 694 41.30 -1.44 -19.70
CA PHE A 694 42.67 -1.95 -19.65
C PHE A 694 43.67 -1.07 -20.43
N LEU A 695 43.23 -0.47 -21.55
CA LEU A 695 44.06 0.46 -22.33
C LEU A 695 44.38 1.74 -21.54
N SER A 696 43.39 2.24 -20.79
CA SER A 696 43.52 3.46 -19.97
C SER A 696 44.19 3.24 -18.61
N GLY A 697 44.32 1.98 -18.17
CA GLY A 697 44.76 1.63 -16.82
C GLY A 697 43.70 1.89 -15.73
N ASN A 698 42.45 2.16 -16.11
CA ASN A 698 41.35 2.36 -15.17
C ASN A 698 40.83 1.01 -14.64
N ASP A 699 40.57 0.96 -13.34
CA ASP A 699 40.09 -0.23 -12.64
C ASP A 699 38.56 -0.32 -12.71
N GLN A 700 38.05 -0.76 -13.86
CA GLN A 700 36.62 -0.96 -14.11
C GLN A 700 36.25 -2.45 -14.12
N PRO A 701 34.98 -2.82 -13.84
CA PRO A 701 34.51 -4.20 -13.98
C PRO A 701 34.80 -4.77 -15.38
N PHE A 702 35.04 -6.07 -15.48
CA PHE A 702 35.29 -6.73 -16.77
C PHE A 702 34.66 -8.11 -16.81
N PHE A 703 34.51 -8.68 -18.00
CA PHE A 703 33.92 -10.00 -18.20
C PHE A 703 34.99 -11.02 -18.53
N TYR A 704 34.99 -12.13 -17.82
CA TYR A 704 35.80 -13.31 -18.10
C TYR A 704 34.90 -14.42 -18.66
N MET A 705 35.19 -14.89 -19.86
CA MET A 705 34.36 -15.87 -20.59
C MET A 705 35.19 -17.08 -20.96
N ASP A 706 34.76 -18.26 -20.51
CA ASP A 706 35.37 -19.53 -20.89
C ASP A 706 34.45 -20.31 -21.84
N SER A 707 34.80 -21.58 -22.09
CA SER A 707 34.02 -22.45 -22.97
C SER A 707 32.61 -22.80 -22.44
N ARG A 708 32.28 -22.57 -21.17
CA ARG A 708 30.97 -22.96 -20.57
C ARG A 708 30.22 -21.84 -19.86
N GLY A 709 30.90 -20.80 -19.41
CA GLY A 709 30.36 -19.78 -18.53
C GLY A 709 30.95 -18.40 -18.79
N THR A 710 30.14 -17.40 -18.47
CA THR A 710 30.50 -15.99 -18.50
C THR A 710 30.46 -15.46 -17.07
N TYR A 711 31.52 -14.80 -16.65
CA TYR A 711 31.68 -14.27 -15.30
C TYR A 711 31.83 -12.76 -15.34
N LEU A 712 31.08 -12.04 -14.50
CA LEU A 712 31.34 -10.64 -14.20
C LEU A 712 32.41 -10.58 -13.09
N VAL A 713 33.49 -9.84 -13.35
CA VAL A 713 34.57 -9.64 -12.39
C VAL A 713 34.52 -8.21 -11.87
N THR A 714 34.32 -8.07 -10.57
CA THR A 714 34.28 -6.78 -9.87
C THR A 714 35.35 -6.74 -8.78
N LYS A 715 35.92 -5.57 -8.53
CA LYS A 715 36.88 -5.39 -7.43
C LYS A 715 36.15 -5.04 -6.15
N VAL A 716 36.45 -5.74 -5.07
CA VAL A 716 35.84 -5.60 -3.75
C VAL A 716 36.94 -5.36 -2.71
N SER A 717 36.71 -4.47 -1.75
CA SER A 717 37.61 -4.28 -0.61
C SER A 717 37.67 -5.57 0.24
N ALA A 718 38.87 -5.98 0.66
CA ALA A 718 39.05 -7.24 1.39
C ALA A 718 38.28 -7.32 2.73
N ASP A 719 37.92 -6.18 3.33
CA ASP A 719 37.22 -6.09 4.62
C ASP A 719 35.70 -5.84 4.49
N GLY A 720 35.11 -5.89 3.29
CA GLY A 720 33.67 -5.70 3.13
C GLY A 720 33.15 -4.30 3.53
N GLY A 721 34.02 -3.29 3.51
CA GLY A 721 33.65 -1.86 3.55
C GLY A 721 34.06 -1.05 4.78
N ASN A 722 34.91 -1.54 5.70
CA ASN A 722 35.25 -0.79 6.92
C ASN A 722 36.66 -0.18 6.97
N ASN A 723 37.59 -0.54 6.08
CA ASN A 723 38.95 0.03 6.04
C ASN A 723 39.37 0.44 4.62
N ALA A 724 39.68 1.72 4.41
CA ALA A 724 40.11 2.28 3.13
C ALA A 724 41.51 1.80 2.66
N ASN A 725 42.25 1.07 3.50
CA ASN A 725 43.62 0.60 3.23
C ASN A 725 43.72 -0.88 2.85
N SER A 726 42.60 -1.60 2.67
CA SER A 726 42.63 -3.02 2.29
C SER A 726 42.99 -3.20 0.81
N VAL A 727 43.90 -4.13 0.49
CA VAL A 727 44.16 -4.55 -0.91
C VAL A 727 42.85 -5.08 -1.51
N GLY A 728 42.39 -4.49 -2.61
CA GLY A 728 41.14 -4.91 -3.26
C GLY A 728 41.31 -6.27 -3.94
N LYS A 729 40.39 -7.20 -3.66
CA LYS A 729 40.31 -8.53 -4.29
C LYS A 729 39.28 -8.53 -5.42
N TYR A 730 39.43 -9.43 -6.39
CA TYR A 730 38.47 -9.65 -7.47
C TYR A 730 37.41 -10.68 -7.06
N ARG A 731 36.14 -10.34 -7.23
CA ARG A 731 35.00 -11.22 -7.04
C ARG A 731 34.45 -11.63 -8.41
N PHE A 732 34.27 -12.93 -8.59
CA PHE A 732 33.66 -13.52 -9.78
C PHE A 732 32.19 -13.82 -9.51
N GLU A 733 31.30 -13.31 -10.36
CA GLU A 733 29.87 -13.60 -10.33
C GLU A 733 29.49 -14.34 -11.63
N LEU A 734 28.86 -15.51 -11.50
CA LEU A 734 28.45 -16.31 -12.65
C LEU A 734 27.22 -15.69 -13.31
N MET A 735 27.31 -15.37 -14.60
CA MET A 735 26.20 -14.78 -15.35
C MET A 735 25.33 -15.80 -16.08
N THR A 736 25.92 -16.93 -16.44
CA THR A 736 25.28 -18.02 -17.22
C THR A 736 24.56 -19.00 -16.31
N ASN A 737 23.45 -19.59 -16.77
CA ASN A 737 22.78 -20.66 -16.03
C ASN A 737 23.27 -22.02 -16.54
N PRO A 738 24.16 -22.71 -15.79
CA PRO A 738 24.82 -23.90 -16.31
C PRO A 738 23.91 -25.13 -16.41
N ASN A 739 22.75 -25.13 -15.72
CA ASN A 739 21.80 -26.24 -15.72
C ASN A 739 20.62 -26.07 -16.69
N ALA A 740 20.54 -24.94 -17.40
CA ALA A 740 19.37 -24.63 -18.24
C ALA A 740 19.11 -25.70 -19.32
N LYS A 741 20.16 -26.21 -19.98
CA LYS A 741 20.04 -27.30 -20.97
C LYS A 741 19.51 -28.60 -20.37
N ASP A 742 19.89 -28.90 -19.14
CA ASP A 742 19.42 -30.10 -18.45
C ASP A 742 17.94 -29.96 -18.05
N TYR A 743 17.47 -28.76 -17.72
CA TYR A 743 16.05 -28.48 -17.49
C TYR A 743 15.21 -28.76 -18.73
N HIS A 744 15.66 -28.25 -19.88
CA HIS A 744 14.99 -28.49 -21.14
C HIS A 744 14.95 -29.99 -21.50
N ARG A 745 16.07 -30.70 -21.31
CA ARG A 745 16.12 -32.16 -21.50
C ARG A 745 15.16 -32.91 -20.58
N LYS A 746 15.09 -32.53 -19.29
CA LYS A 746 14.15 -33.14 -18.33
C LYS A 746 12.70 -32.84 -18.66
N TYR A 747 12.41 -31.63 -19.12
CA TYR A 747 11.08 -31.25 -19.57
C TYR A 747 10.64 -32.07 -20.79
N GLN A 748 11.49 -32.22 -21.82
CA GLN A 748 11.18 -33.05 -22.98
C GLN A 748 11.01 -34.53 -22.64
N GLY A 749 11.79 -35.07 -21.70
CA GLY A 749 11.74 -36.49 -21.34
C GLY A 749 10.62 -36.87 -20.37
N GLY A 750 10.26 -35.99 -19.44
CA GLY A 750 9.35 -36.32 -18.33
C GLY A 750 8.34 -35.23 -17.96
N GLY A 751 8.21 -34.19 -18.78
CA GLY A 751 7.28 -33.08 -18.61
C GLY A 751 7.53 -32.26 -17.34
N SER A 752 6.46 -31.60 -16.86
CA SER A 752 6.47 -30.83 -15.62
C SER A 752 6.90 -31.67 -14.40
N LYS A 753 6.45 -32.92 -14.29
CA LYS A 753 6.74 -33.80 -13.15
C LYS A 753 8.24 -34.01 -12.87
N TRP A 754 9.10 -33.98 -13.88
CA TRP A 754 10.55 -34.19 -13.70
C TRP A 754 11.32 -32.90 -13.50
N LEU A 755 10.83 -31.80 -14.06
CA LEU A 755 11.45 -30.48 -13.94
C LEU A 755 11.31 -29.93 -12.51
N TYR A 756 10.12 -29.96 -11.93
CA TYR A 756 9.80 -29.35 -10.63
C TYR A 756 10.19 -30.20 -9.40
N LYS A 757 11.19 -31.08 -9.55
CA LYS A 757 11.73 -31.87 -8.45
C LYS A 757 12.78 -31.07 -7.66
N ARG A 758 12.84 -31.25 -6.33
CA ARG A 758 13.87 -30.60 -5.49
C ARG A 758 15.27 -31.00 -5.91
N GLU A 759 15.47 -32.26 -6.26
CA GLU A 759 16.76 -32.78 -6.71
C GLU A 759 17.20 -32.12 -8.02
N THR A 760 16.27 -31.82 -8.94
CA THR A 760 16.57 -31.09 -10.18
C THR A 760 17.01 -29.65 -9.89
N GLN A 761 16.37 -28.99 -8.93
CA GLN A 761 16.73 -27.62 -8.53
C GLN A 761 18.06 -27.56 -7.76
N ALA A 762 18.42 -28.63 -7.03
CA ALA A 762 19.65 -28.72 -6.27
C ALA A 762 20.81 -29.35 -7.06
N GLN A 763 20.71 -29.61 -8.37
CA GLN A 763 21.78 -30.33 -9.07
C GLN A 763 23.08 -29.50 -9.22
N PRO A 764 24.25 -30.03 -8.82
CA PRO A 764 25.54 -29.41 -9.15
C PRO A 764 25.98 -29.73 -10.57
N VAL A 765 26.67 -28.78 -11.21
CA VAL A 765 27.29 -28.99 -12.52
C VAL A 765 28.63 -29.68 -12.30
N SER A 766 28.79 -30.88 -12.87
CA SER A 766 30.07 -31.61 -12.83
C SER A 766 30.54 -32.00 -14.23
N ASP A 767 31.84 -31.85 -14.47
CA ASP A 767 32.53 -32.22 -15.72
C ASP A 767 32.94 -33.70 -15.76
N SER A 768 32.91 -34.37 -14.61
CA SER A 768 33.39 -35.74 -14.51
C SER A 768 32.25 -36.73 -14.75
N TYR A 769 32.43 -37.59 -15.75
CA TYR A 769 31.53 -38.68 -16.10
C TYR A 769 31.12 -39.52 -14.88
N TYR A 770 32.05 -39.72 -13.93
CA TYR A 770 31.79 -40.45 -12.68
C TYR A 770 30.74 -39.79 -11.77
N TYR A 771 30.66 -38.46 -11.75
CA TYR A 771 29.65 -37.70 -11.00
C TYR A 771 28.31 -37.58 -11.74
N SER A 772 28.25 -37.90 -13.03
CA SER A 772 26.97 -37.97 -13.75
C SER A 772 26.22 -39.30 -13.53
N TYR A 773 26.95 -40.37 -13.17
CA TYR A 773 26.44 -41.74 -13.07
C TYR A 773 26.34 -42.28 -11.62
N SER A 774 26.82 -41.55 -10.60
CA SER A 774 26.93 -42.09 -9.23
C SER A 774 25.63 -42.07 -8.40
N TYR A 775 24.47 -42.11 -9.05
CA TYR A 775 23.18 -42.35 -8.38
C TYR A 775 23.18 -43.64 -7.52
N TYR A 776 24.13 -44.55 -7.75
CA TYR A 776 24.25 -45.86 -7.09
C TYR A 776 25.52 -46.09 -6.24
N ASN A 777 26.38 -45.09 -6.03
CA ASN A 777 27.72 -45.36 -5.44
C ASN A 777 27.85 -44.89 -3.98
N TYR A 778 27.95 -45.87 -3.06
CA TYR A 778 28.10 -45.66 -1.60
C TYR A 778 29.38 -44.89 -1.21
N TYR A 779 30.37 -44.83 -2.11
CA TYR A 779 31.67 -44.17 -1.89
C TYR A 779 31.80 -42.78 -2.56
N PHE A 780 30.87 -42.40 -3.44
CA PHE A 780 30.80 -41.09 -4.09
C PHE A 780 29.33 -40.66 -4.11
N SER A 781 28.81 -40.20 -2.98
CA SER A 781 27.52 -39.50 -3.00
C SER A 781 27.76 -38.14 -3.64
N ILE A 782 27.26 -37.91 -4.85
CA ILE A 782 27.12 -36.56 -5.38
C ILE A 782 26.33 -35.76 -4.33
N TYR A 783 26.95 -34.73 -3.78
CA TYR A 783 26.22 -33.83 -2.89
C TYR A 783 25.26 -33.03 -3.76
N LEU A 784 23.96 -33.29 -3.65
CA LEU A 784 22.97 -32.37 -4.18
C LEU A 784 23.22 -31.02 -3.51
N GLY A 785 23.27 -29.97 -4.31
CA GLY A 785 23.50 -28.56 -4.01
C GLY A 785 22.42 -27.93 -3.13
N TYR A 786 22.04 -28.58 -2.03
CA TYR A 786 21.22 -28.01 -0.95
C TYR A 786 22.03 -26.99 -0.11
N TYR A 787 23.01 -26.31 -0.70
CA TYR A 787 23.85 -25.34 0.01
C TYR A 787 23.01 -24.20 0.58
N MET A 788 21.96 -23.78 -0.13
CA MET A 788 21.02 -22.77 0.35
C MET A 788 20.19 -23.22 1.56
N ALA A 789 20.04 -24.53 1.79
CA ALA A 789 19.42 -25.11 2.98
C ALA A 789 20.42 -25.29 4.14
N GLY A 790 21.65 -24.76 4.00
CA GLY A 790 22.70 -24.86 5.00
C GLY A 790 23.50 -26.16 4.95
N ASP A 791 23.48 -26.89 3.82
CA ASP A 791 24.35 -28.05 3.61
C ASP A 791 25.80 -27.60 3.37
N TRP A 792 26.62 -27.65 4.42
CA TRP A 792 28.03 -27.29 4.36
C TRP A 792 28.83 -28.20 3.42
N GLN A 793 28.44 -29.47 3.25
CA GLN A 793 29.17 -30.41 2.38
C GLN A 793 28.95 -30.07 0.91
N ALA A 794 27.72 -29.67 0.57
CA ALA A 794 27.39 -29.18 -0.75
C ALA A 794 28.10 -27.84 -1.03
N TRP A 795 28.16 -26.93 -0.05
CA TRP A 795 28.90 -25.69 -0.18
C TRP A 795 30.39 -25.92 -0.43
N ASP A 796 31.03 -26.78 0.38
CA ASP A 796 32.45 -27.14 0.26
C ASP A 796 32.76 -27.79 -1.10
N LEU A 797 31.89 -28.67 -1.59
CA LEU A 797 32.00 -29.25 -2.93
C LEU A 797 31.97 -28.17 -4.03
N ILE A 798 31.06 -27.20 -3.93
CA ILE A 798 30.93 -26.14 -4.93
C ILE A 798 32.19 -25.25 -4.96
N GLN A 799 32.72 -24.90 -3.78
CA GLN A 799 33.94 -24.10 -3.67
C GLN A 799 35.15 -24.87 -4.21
N SER A 800 35.32 -26.13 -3.80
CA SER A 800 36.42 -26.99 -4.27
C SER A 800 36.37 -27.26 -5.78
N LEU A 801 35.18 -27.38 -6.40
CA LEU A 801 35.06 -27.51 -7.86
C LEU A 801 35.66 -26.30 -8.60
N PHE A 802 35.47 -25.09 -8.05
CA PHE A 802 36.07 -23.88 -8.62
C PHE A 802 37.58 -23.85 -8.37
N GLU A 803 38.04 -24.23 -7.17
CA GLU A 803 39.46 -24.31 -6.83
C GLU A 803 40.22 -25.33 -7.68
N ASP A 804 39.68 -26.54 -7.84
CA ASP A 804 40.27 -27.60 -8.66
C ASP A 804 40.34 -27.21 -10.15
N THR A 805 39.34 -26.46 -10.62
CA THR A 805 39.26 -26.03 -12.01
C THR A 805 40.23 -24.89 -12.33
N TYR A 806 40.20 -23.82 -11.52
CA TYR A 806 40.83 -22.54 -11.85
C TYR A 806 42.05 -22.21 -11.00
N GLN A 807 42.24 -22.90 -9.87
CA GLN A 807 43.32 -22.67 -8.91
C GLN A 807 43.50 -21.16 -8.63
N PRO A 808 42.45 -20.50 -8.09
CA PRO A 808 42.47 -19.07 -7.88
C PRO A 808 43.55 -18.68 -6.87
N ASN A 809 44.18 -17.53 -7.08
CA ASN A 809 45.10 -16.98 -6.10
C ASN A 809 44.31 -16.35 -4.94
N TYR A 810 44.40 -16.94 -3.74
CA TYR A 810 43.70 -16.48 -2.53
C TYR A 810 43.99 -15.01 -2.15
N ALA A 811 45.13 -14.46 -2.57
CA ALA A 811 45.46 -13.05 -2.37
C ALA A 811 44.72 -12.11 -3.33
N ALA A 812 44.44 -12.57 -4.55
CA ALA A 812 43.83 -11.77 -5.62
C ALA A 812 42.32 -12.00 -5.74
N VAL A 813 41.81 -13.20 -5.44
CA VAL A 813 40.40 -13.56 -5.60
C VAL A 813 39.69 -13.59 -4.24
N ALA A 814 38.48 -13.03 -4.17
CA ALA A 814 37.65 -12.99 -2.97
C ALA A 814 36.67 -14.17 -2.92
N GLU A 815 36.60 -14.82 -1.76
CA GLU A 815 35.53 -15.77 -1.43
C GLU A 815 34.22 -15.03 -1.09
N PRO A 816 33.05 -15.68 -1.30
CA PRO A 816 32.89 -17.02 -1.86
C PRO A 816 33.06 -17.07 -3.38
N TYR A 817 33.59 -18.19 -3.89
CA TYR A 817 33.69 -18.48 -5.32
C TYR A 817 32.32 -18.68 -5.95
N PRO A 818 32.16 -18.39 -7.26
CA PRO A 818 30.88 -18.50 -7.95
C PRO A 818 30.39 -19.94 -7.93
N ALA A 819 29.16 -20.13 -7.48
CA ALA A 819 28.57 -21.44 -7.37
C ALA A 819 28.26 -22.03 -8.75
N SER A 820 28.71 -23.27 -9.02
CA SER A 820 28.35 -24.04 -10.22
C SER A 820 26.98 -24.74 -10.07
N THR A 821 26.11 -24.20 -9.23
CA THR A 821 24.75 -24.68 -8.97
C THR A 821 23.76 -23.60 -9.32
N VAL A 822 22.48 -23.96 -9.23
CA VAL A 822 21.37 -23.03 -9.42
C VAL A 822 21.39 -21.99 -8.31
N ASP A 823 21.37 -20.72 -8.71
CA ASP A 823 21.28 -19.61 -7.78
C ASP A 823 19.88 -19.02 -7.78
N PHE A 824 19.29 -18.96 -6.58
CA PHE A 824 17.99 -18.34 -6.30
C PHE A 824 18.15 -17.05 -5.47
N CYS A 825 19.37 -16.62 -5.15
CA CYS A 825 19.61 -15.39 -4.42
C CYS A 825 19.08 -14.20 -5.21
N TRP A 826 18.24 -13.39 -4.59
CA TRP A 826 17.68 -12.20 -5.22
C TRP A 826 18.78 -11.24 -5.67
N GLY A 827 18.64 -10.72 -6.89
CA GLY A 827 19.61 -9.80 -7.47
C GLY A 827 20.81 -10.48 -8.12
N SER A 828 20.90 -11.81 -8.13
CA SER A 828 21.87 -12.58 -8.93
C SER A 828 21.46 -12.67 -10.41
N SER A 829 22.43 -12.82 -11.32
CA SER A 829 22.24 -12.73 -12.77
C SER A 829 21.14 -13.65 -13.32
N THR A 830 21.03 -14.87 -12.81
CA THR A 830 20.11 -15.90 -13.33
C THR A 830 18.88 -16.12 -12.45
N SER A 831 18.84 -15.49 -11.28
CA SER A 831 17.82 -15.74 -10.26
C SER A 831 16.40 -15.47 -10.76
N ILE A 832 16.19 -14.40 -11.53
CA ILE A 832 14.88 -14.01 -12.08
C ILE A 832 14.26 -15.17 -12.87
N TYR A 833 15.01 -15.75 -13.81
CA TYR A 833 14.55 -16.87 -14.62
C TYR A 833 14.30 -18.14 -13.80
N ASN A 834 15.12 -18.39 -12.77
CA ASN A 834 14.95 -19.55 -11.89
C ASN A 834 13.68 -19.42 -11.04
N TRP A 835 13.41 -18.23 -10.47
CA TRP A 835 12.16 -17.95 -9.76
C TRP A 835 10.94 -18.01 -10.68
N GLU A 836 11.06 -17.48 -11.91
CA GLU A 836 10.01 -17.58 -12.92
C GLU A 836 9.69 -19.03 -13.25
N LEU A 837 10.71 -19.81 -13.62
CA LEU A 837 10.53 -21.18 -14.05
C LEU A 837 9.97 -22.07 -12.93
N PHE A 838 10.47 -21.96 -11.70
CA PHE A 838 10.15 -22.92 -10.63
C PHE A 838 9.03 -22.50 -9.68
N PHE A 839 8.71 -21.20 -9.60
CA PHE A 839 7.66 -20.68 -8.71
C PHE A 839 6.54 -19.96 -9.45
N TYR A 840 6.85 -18.93 -10.25
CA TYR A 840 5.80 -18.11 -10.87
C TYR A 840 5.06 -18.83 -12.00
N VAL A 841 5.71 -19.68 -12.79
CA VAL A 841 5.04 -20.48 -13.84
C VAL A 841 3.98 -21.43 -13.26
N PRO A 842 4.27 -22.27 -12.23
CA PRO A 842 3.23 -23.08 -11.60
C PRO A 842 2.06 -22.27 -11.03
N MET A 843 2.34 -21.12 -10.41
CA MET A 843 1.30 -20.25 -9.87
C MET A 843 0.43 -19.66 -10.98
N LEU A 844 1.04 -19.15 -12.05
CA LEU A 844 0.33 -18.64 -13.23
C LEU A 844 -0.56 -19.70 -13.88
N MET A 845 -0.06 -20.93 -14.03
CA MET A 845 -0.83 -22.05 -14.57
C MET A 845 -2.00 -22.41 -13.64
N ALA A 846 -1.78 -22.45 -12.33
CA ALA A 846 -2.85 -22.71 -11.36
C ALA A 846 -3.94 -21.64 -11.41
N ASP A 847 -3.56 -20.35 -11.43
CA ASP A 847 -4.51 -19.24 -11.50
C ASP A 847 -5.31 -19.25 -12.81
N LYS A 848 -4.67 -19.58 -13.94
CA LYS A 848 -5.37 -19.78 -15.21
C LYS A 848 -6.39 -20.92 -15.12
N MET A 849 -6.04 -22.05 -14.49
CA MET A 849 -6.94 -23.20 -14.35
C MET A 849 -8.13 -22.89 -13.43
N ILE A 850 -7.89 -22.13 -12.35
CA ILE A 850 -8.94 -21.64 -11.46
C ILE A 850 -9.90 -20.72 -12.22
N ALA A 851 -9.39 -19.81 -13.04
CA ALA A 851 -10.21 -18.95 -13.90
C ALA A 851 -11.03 -19.76 -14.94
N LEU A 852 -10.56 -20.94 -15.33
CA LEU A 852 -11.27 -21.88 -16.21
C LEU A 852 -12.18 -22.87 -15.45
N GLN A 853 -12.26 -22.77 -14.11
CA GLN A 853 -12.97 -23.69 -13.21
C GLN A 853 -12.48 -25.15 -13.28
N ASP A 854 -11.25 -25.39 -13.76
CA ASP A 854 -10.60 -26.71 -13.72
C ASP A 854 -9.75 -26.86 -12.46
N TYR A 855 -10.43 -27.09 -11.34
CA TYR A 855 -9.79 -27.16 -10.02
C TYR A 855 -8.88 -28.39 -9.85
N GLU A 856 -9.16 -29.50 -10.53
CA GLU A 856 -8.31 -30.70 -10.47
C GLU A 856 -6.94 -30.42 -11.10
N SER A 857 -6.92 -29.80 -12.28
CA SER A 857 -5.69 -29.37 -12.92
C SER A 857 -4.98 -28.28 -12.13
N ALA A 858 -5.72 -27.31 -11.57
CA ALA A 858 -5.16 -26.26 -10.71
C ALA A 858 -4.41 -26.86 -9.51
N LEU A 859 -5.02 -27.85 -8.85
CA LEU A 859 -4.41 -28.54 -7.70
C LEU A 859 -3.11 -29.25 -8.10
N LYS A 860 -3.08 -29.93 -9.26
CA LYS A 860 -1.87 -30.59 -9.78
C LYS A 860 -0.73 -29.58 -10.02
N TRP A 861 -1.04 -28.38 -10.49
CA TRP A 861 -0.05 -27.33 -10.71
C TRP A 861 0.46 -26.73 -9.39
N ILE A 862 -0.42 -26.43 -8.42
CA ILE A 862 0.02 -25.95 -7.09
C ILE A 862 0.85 -27.01 -6.37
N GLN A 863 0.53 -28.30 -6.53
CA GLN A 863 1.31 -29.42 -5.98
C GLN A 863 2.73 -29.53 -6.54
N LEU A 864 3.08 -28.81 -7.61
CA LEU A 864 4.47 -28.68 -8.06
C LEU A 864 5.28 -27.74 -7.17
N VAL A 865 4.64 -26.91 -6.34
CA VAL A 865 5.26 -26.00 -5.37
C VAL A 865 5.05 -26.48 -3.94
N PHE A 866 3.81 -26.82 -3.57
CA PHE A 866 3.40 -27.25 -2.23
C PHE A 866 2.55 -28.52 -2.28
N ASP A 867 3.07 -29.60 -1.72
CA ASP A 867 2.41 -30.90 -1.68
C ASP A 867 2.32 -31.39 -0.22
N PRO A 868 1.12 -31.34 0.42
CA PRO A 868 0.95 -31.72 1.81
C PRO A 868 1.10 -33.23 2.06
N GLN A 869 1.18 -34.05 1.01
CA GLN A 869 1.38 -35.50 1.12
C GLN A 869 2.85 -35.91 0.99
N MET A 870 3.73 -34.96 0.70
CA MET A 870 5.14 -35.23 0.42
C MET A 870 5.94 -35.44 1.72
N ASP A 871 6.84 -36.43 1.67
CA ASP A 871 7.89 -36.67 2.67
C ASP A 871 9.28 -36.44 2.07
N PHE A 872 10.30 -36.48 2.92
CA PHE A 872 11.69 -36.37 2.49
C PHE A 872 12.08 -37.53 1.57
N SER A 873 13.00 -37.27 0.64
CA SER A 873 13.59 -38.35 -0.14
C SER A 873 14.53 -39.18 0.72
N ASP A 874 14.77 -40.44 0.33
CA ASP A 874 15.76 -41.33 0.97
C ASP A 874 17.13 -40.65 1.12
N TYR A 875 17.47 -39.77 0.18
CA TYR A 875 18.70 -38.98 0.23
C TYR A 875 18.67 -37.91 1.32
N GLU A 876 17.60 -37.11 1.37
CA GLU A 876 17.45 -36.00 2.31
C GLU A 876 17.41 -36.48 3.77
N ASP A 877 16.76 -37.61 4.04
CA ASP A 877 16.68 -38.21 5.37
C ASP A 877 18.07 -38.57 5.95
N THR A 878 19.06 -38.84 5.08
CA THR A 878 20.43 -39.12 5.53
C THR A 878 21.21 -37.87 5.95
N LYS A 879 20.72 -36.67 5.64
CA LYS A 879 21.47 -35.42 5.78
C LYS A 879 21.20 -34.71 7.10
N ARG A 880 22.27 -34.23 7.74
CA ARG A 880 22.20 -33.55 9.03
C ARG A 880 21.54 -32.17 8.97
N PHE A 881 21.61 -31.47 7.84
CA PHE A 881 21.00 -30.14 7.73
C PHE A 881 19.47 -30.20 7.79
N VAL A 882 18.86 -31.29 7.30
CA VAL A 882 17.40 -31.50 7.31
C VAL A 882 16.84 -31.52 8.73
N GLN A 883 17.60 -32.03 9.70
CA GLN A 883 17.21 -32.03 11.11
C GLN A 883 17.11 -30.63 11.73
N LYS A 884 17.71 -29.61 11.09
CA LYS A 884 17.62 -28.21 11.53
C LYS A 884 16.48 -27.45 10.88
N LEU A 885 15.88 -27.98 9.82
CA LEU A 885 14.78 -27.32 9.11
C LEU A 885 13.47 -27.48 9.89
N PRO A 886 12.53 -26.53 9.74
CA PRO A 886 11.18 -26.67 10.28
C PRO A 886 10.50 -27.95 9.81
N VAL A 887 9.66 -28.57 10.65
CA VAL A 887 8.97 -29.84 10.32
C VAL A 887 8.12 -29.73 9.05
N GLY A 888 7.53 -28.56 8.81
CA GLY A 888 6.74 -28.27 7.61
C GLY A 888 7.56 -28.07 6.33
N SER A 889 8.89 -28.03 6.40
CA SER A 889 9.75 -27.84 5.21
C SER A 889 9.56 -28.94 4.16
N LYS A 890 9.27 -30.18 4.59
CA LYS A 890 9.15 -31.36 3.72
C LYS A 890 8.07 -31.27 2.64
N PHE A 891 7.02 -30.48 2.89
CA PHE A 891 5.88 -30.32 1.98
C PHE A 891 6.20 -29.39 0.80
N TRP A 892 7.33 -28.68 0.84
CA TRP A 892 7.73 -27.73 -0.20
C TRP A 892 8.59 -28.41 -1.26
N ARG A 893 8.15 -28.36 -2.51
CA ARG A 893 8.93 -28.80 -3.69
C ARG A 893 9.82 -27.71 -4.25
N PHE A 894 9.46 -26.45 -4.04
CA PHE A 894 10.29 -25.32 -4.42
C PHE A 894 11.46 -25.17 -3.45
N LEU A 895 12.68 -25.20 -3.98
CA LEU A 895 13.91 -25.34 -3.20
C LEU A 895 14.13 -24.17 -2.20
N PRO A 896 13.92 -22.89 -2.56
CA PRO A 896 14.00 -21.79 -1.59
C PRO A 896 13.01 -21.89 -0.42
N PHE A 897 11.80 -22.43 -0.64
CA PHE A 897 10.82 -22.62 0.44
C PHE A 897 11.14 -23.81 1.32
N PHE A 898 11.66 -24.88 0.74
CA PHE A 898 12.21 -26.01 1.49
C PHE A 898 13.41 -25.60 2.37
N ALA A 899 14.30 -24.79 1.81
CA ALA A 899 15.51 -24.31 2.46
C ALA A 899 15.27 -23.22 3.52
N ASN A 900 14.04 -22.71 3.63
CA ASN A 900 13.72 -21.62 4.55
C ASN A 900 13.75 -22.09 6.01
N SER A 901 14.87 -21.84 6.70
CA SER A 901 15.01 -22.11 8.14
C SER A 901 14.11 -21.24 9.01
N ASP A 902 13.63 -20.13 8.46
CA ASP A 902 12.96 -19.06 9.20
C ASP A 902 11.44 -19.19 9.15
N ALA A 903 10.93 -20.24 8.51
CA ALA A 903 9.49 -20.44 8.33
C ALA A 903 8.70 -20.63 9.63
N ASP A 904 9.34 -21.03 10.73
CA ASP A 904 8.73 -21.18 12.07
C ASP A 904 8.91 -19.93 12.95
N LYS A 905 9.70 -18.95 12.52
CA LYS A 905 9.92 -17.71 13.26
C LYS A 905 8.65 -16.85 13.20
N SER A 906 8.28 -16.27 14.34
CA SER A 906 7.23 -15.24 14.36
C SER A 906 7.67 -14.01 13.56
N ILE A 907 6.73 -13.21 13.05
CA ILE A 907 7.03 -11.93 12.36
C ILE A 907 7.95 -11.04 13.21
N LEU A 908 7.74 -11.01 14.53
CA LEU A 908 8.58 -10.26 15.48
C LEU A 908 10.03 -10.79 15.56
N ALA A 909 10.22 -12.09 15.35
CA ALA A 909 11.53 -12.75 15.36
C ALA A 909 12.23 -12.65 14.00
N GLU A 910 11.45 -12.65 12.91
CA GLU A 910 11.91 -12.44 11.52
C GLU A 910 12.32 -10.99 11.27
N LEU A 911 11.61 -10.02 11.86
CA LEU A 911 12.00 -8.60 11.88
C LEU A 911 13.10 -8.30 12.92
N GLY A 912 13.47 -9.29 13.74
CA GLY A 912 14.58 -9.27 14.70
C GLY A 912 15.96 -9.24 14.05
N GLN A 913 16.99 -8.80 14.77
CA GLN A 913 18.36 -8.88 14.24
C GLN A 913 18.78 -10.31 13.87
N PRO A 914 19.46 -10.50 12.73
CA PRO A 914 20.15 -11.75 12.44
C PRO A 914 21.26 -11.97 13.48
N THR A 915 21.36 -13.21 13.94
CA THR A 915 22.40 -13.68 14.84
C THR A 915 23.73 -13.84 14.10
N ALA A 916 24.87 -13.77 14.80
CA ALA A 916 26.21 -13.99 14.22
C ALA A 916 26.44 -15.37 13.57
N ARG A 917 25.44 -16.27 13.62
CA ARG A 917 25.43 -17.60 12.99
C ARG A 917 24.69 -17.63 11.66
N ASP A 918 23.97 -16.57 11.32
CA ASP A 918 23.32 -16.39 10.03
C ASP A 918 24.43 -15.91 9.07
N MET A 919 25.17 -16.88 8.52
CA MET A 919 26.30 -16.63 7.63
C MET A 919 25.78 -16.23 6.24
N LEU A 920 25.36 -14.97 6.04
CA LEU A 920 25.20 -14.18 4.78
C LEU A 920 24.45 -12.82 5.08
N PRO A 921 24.32 -11.83 4.15
CA PRO A 921 24.39 -10.38 4.45
C PRO A 921 23.08 -9.73 4.93
N ASP A 922 22.47 -10.20 6.02
CA ASP A 922 21.08 -9.82 6.35
C ASP A 922 20.88 -8.43 6.97
N ARG A 923 21.82 -7.89 7.76
CA ARG A 923 21.64 -6.55 8.37
C ARG A 923 21.53 -5.41 7.35
N LYS A 924 22.24 -5.53 6.23
CA LYS A 924 22.26 -4.50 5.17
C LYS A 924 21.10 -4.70 4.18
N ALA A 925 20.67 -5.95 3.96
CA ALA A 925 19.52 -6.30 3.13
C ALA A 925 18.21 -5.73 3.67
N ILE A 926 17.97 -5.78 4.99
CA ILE A 926 16.72 -5.26 5.56
C ILE A 926 16.70 -3.73 5.55
N LYS A 927 17.83 -3.06 5.82
CA LYS A 927 17.92 -1.61 5.66
C LYS A 927 17.65 -1.18 4.22
N LEU A 928 18.17 -1.94 3.26
CA LEU A 928 17.90 -1.74 1.84
C LEU A 928 16.44 -2.04 1.46
N LEU A 929 15.78 -3.01 2.11
CA LEU A 929 14.34 -3.23 1.97
C LEU A 929 13.55 -2.00 2.46
N ILE A 930 13.90 -1.43 3.61
CA ILE A 930 13.23 -0.23 4.13
C ILE A 930 13.42 0.95 3.16
N ASP A 931 14.64 1.16 2.68
CA ASP A 931 14.93 2.24 1.73
C ASP A 931 14.18 2.03 0.40
N LYS A 932 14.10 0.78 -0.10
CA LYS A 932 13.32 0.45 -1.30
C LYS A 932 11.81 0.58 -1.08
N TRP A 933 11.29 0.11 0.05
CA TRP A 933 9.87 0.23 0.41
C TRP A 933 9.46 1.69 0.62
N LYS A 934 10.33 2.56 1.13
CA LYS A 934 10.07 4.00 1.19
C LYS A 934 9.87 4.61 -0.21
N ASN A 935 10.64 4.13 -1.19
CA ASN A 935 10.51 4.59 -2.57
C ASN A 935 9.33 3.94 -3.31
N ASP A 936 8.99 2.70 -2.96
CA ASP A 936 7.88 1.92 -3.53
C ASP A 936 7.02 1.25 -2.42
N PRO A 937 6.13 2.02 -1.76
CA PRO A 937 5.42 1.55 -0.58
C PRO A 937 4.34 0.50 -0.85
N PHE A 938 3.88 0.37 -2.10
CA PHE A 938 2.72 -0.47 -2.44
C PHE A 938 3.07 -1.78 -3.15
N ASN A 939 4.35 -2.14 -3.22
CA ASN A 939 4.81 -3.36 -3.88
C ASN A 939 4.91 -4.55 -2.91
N PRO A 940 3.92 -5.47 -2.88
CA PRO A 940 3.95 -6.62 -1.97
C PRO A 940 5.05 -7.61 -2.33
N HIS A 941 5.40 -7.71 -3.62
CA HIS A 941 6.46 -8.62 -4.08
C HIS A 941 7.82 -8.17 -3.59
N LEU A 942 8.09 -6.86 -3.52
CA LEU A 942 9.33 -6.34 -2.94
C LEU A 942 9.54 -6.92 -1.55
N ILE A 943 8.53 -6.85 -0.70
CA ILE A 943 8.58 -7.32 0.69
C ILE A 943 8.63 -8.87 0.77
N ALA A 944 7.83 -9.56 -0.04
CA ALA A 944 7.76 -11.02 -0.07
C ALA A 944 9.08 -11.69 -0.52
N ARG A 945 9.93 -10.98 -1.26
CA ARG A 945 11.28 -11.49 -1.65
C ARG A 945 12.22 -11.60 -0.47
N TYR A 946 12.19 -10.62 0.43
CA TYR A 946 13.02 -10.65 1.64
C TYR A 946 12.43 -11.56 2.70
N ARG A 947 11.10 -11.77 2.69
CA ARG A 947 10.40 -12.71 3.57
C ARG A 947 9.71 -13.80 2.77
N PRO A 948 10.43 -14.88 2.40
CA PRO A 948 9.87 -16.01 1.65
C PRO A 948 8.64 -16.63 2.31
N THR A 949 8.51 -16.48 3.64
CA THR A 949 7.34 -16.87 4.44
C THR A 949 6.03 -16.29 3.91
N ALA A 950 6.06 -15.09 3.34
CA ALA A 950 4.91 -14.46 2.70
C ALA A 950 4.44 -15.24 1.46
N TYR A 951 5.37 -15.61 0.58
CA TYR A 951 5.04 -16.43 -0.59
C TYR A 951 4.56 -17.83 -0.17
N GLN A 952 5.17 -18.43 0.86
CA GLN A 952 4.71 -19.72 1.40
C GLN A 952 3.26 -19.63 1.89
N LYS A 953 2.91 -18.64 2.71
CA LYS A 953 1.53 -18.44 3.17
C LYS A 953 0.57 -18.20 2.02
N HIS A 954 0.98 -17.39 1.03
CA HIS A 954 0.17 -17.13 -0.15
C HIS A 954 -0.15 -18.42 -0.93
N VAL A 955 0.83 -19.31 -1.13
CA VAL A 955 0.61 -20.62 -1.78
C VAL A 955 -0.37 -21.47 -0.99
N VAL A 956 -0.25 -21.53 0.34
CA VAL A 956 -1.17 -22.30 1.19
C VAL A 956 -2.58 -21.71 1.15
N MET A 957 -2.72 -20.39 1.23
CA MET A 957 -4.00 -19.70 1.09
C MET A 957 -4.63 -20.02 -0.27
N ARG A 958 -3.85 -19.99 -1.36
CA ARG A 958 -4.35 -20.33 -2.69
C ARG A 958 -4.75 -21.80 -2.82
N TYR A 959 -4.02 -22.70 -2.17
CA TYR A 959 -4.39 -24.11 -2.09
C TYR A 959 -5.73 -24.31 -1.36
N LEU A 960 -5.96 -23.56 -0.27
CA LEU A 960 -7.25 -23.54 0.44
C LEU A 960 -8.37 -22.98 -0.44
N ASP A 961 -8.13 -21.88 -1.16
CA ASP A 961 -9.10 -21.30 -2.09
C ASP A 961 -9.54 -22.34 -3.13
N ILE A 962 -8.59 -23.08 -3.74
CA ILE A 962 -8.93 -24.16 -4.70
C ILE A 962 -9.84 -25.22 -4.05
N LEU A 963 -9.51 -25.69 -2.85
CA LEU A 963 -10.30 -26.72 -2.18
C LEU A 963 -11.72 -26.22 -1.86
N ILE A 964 -11.84 -24.98 -1.38
CA ILE A 964 -13.12 -24.37 -1.02
C ILE A 964 -13.95 -24.12 -2.27
N GLU A 965 -13.38 -23.49 -3.31
CA GLU A 965 -14.08 -23.22 -4.57
C GLU A 965 -14.49 -24.51 -5.31
N TRP A 966 -13.66 -25.56 -5.24
CA TRP A 966 -14.02 -26.87 -5.79
C TRP A 966 -15.15 -27.53 -4.98
N GLY A 967 -15.09 -27.44 -3.65
CA GLY A 967 -16.18 -27.85 -2.76
C GLY A 967 -17.48 -27.13 -3.07
N ASP A 968 -17.44 -25.81 -3.26
CA ASP A 968 -18.59 -24.97 -3.58
C ASP A 968 -19.20 -25.36 -4.92
N LEU A 969 -18.36 -25.56 -5.96
CA LEU A 969 -18.82 -26.01 -7.27
C LEU A 969 -19.56 -27.36 -7.15
N LEU A 970 -18.96 -28.35 -6.49
CA LEU A 970 -19.59 -29.66 -6.28
C LEU A 970 -20.87 -29.55 -5.45
N PHE A 971 -20.91 -28.65 -4.47
CA PHE A 971 -22.09 -28.44 -3.64
C PHE A 971 -23.26 -27.85 -4.46
N THR A 972 -22.98 -27.01 -5.46
CA THR A 972 -24.02 -26.41 -6.32
C THR A 972 -24.66 -27.40 -7.29
N GLU A 973 -24.06 -28.56 -7.56
CA GLU A 973 -24.64 -29.60 -8.43
C GLU A 973 -25.84 -30.33 -7.77
N ASP A 974 -25.97 -30.27 -6.45
CA ASP A 974 -27.09 -30.79 -5.64
C ASP A 974 -27.40 -32.29 -5.88
N THR A 975 -26.36 -33.10 -6.09
CA THR A 975 -26.49 -34.58 -6.12
C THR A 975 -25.92 -35.18 -4.84
N THR A 976 -26.47 -36.31 -4.38
CA THR A 976 -25.95 -36.97 -3.16
C THR A 976 -24.47 -37.34 -3.26
N GLU A 977 -24.00 -37.65 -4.47
CA GLU A 977 -22.59 -37.99 -4.73
C GLU A 977 -21.70 -36.74 -4.71
N SER A 978 -22.11 -35.66 -5.41
CA SER A 978 -21.36 -34.39 -5.45
C SER A 978 -21.28 -33.73 -4.08
N VAL A 979 -22.36 -33.73 -3.29
CA VAL A 979 -22.36 -33.19 -1.92
C VAL A 979 -21.41 -33.99 -1.01
N ASN A 980 -21.36 -35.31 -1.14
CA ASN A 980 -20.40 -36.13 -0.39
C ASN A 980 -18.94 -35.82 -0.79
N LEU A 981 -18.67 -35.55 -2.07
CA LEU A 981 -17.35 -35.11 -2.53
C LEU A 981 -17.00 -33.70 -2.05
N ALA A 982 -17.96 -32.78 -2.04
CA ALA A 982 -17.79 -31.42 -1.51
C ALA A 982 -17.39 -31.45 -0.03
N ILE A 983 -18.05 -32.29 0.78
CA ILE A 983 -17.69 -32.50 2.19
C ILE A 983 -16.23 -32.97 2.32
N GLN A 984 -15.76 -33.86 1.45
CA GLN A 984 -14.35 -34.29 1.47
C GLN A 984 -13.39 -33.13 1.21
N MET A 985 -13.72 -32.23 0.28
CA MET A 985 -12.89 -31.05 0.00
C MET A 985 -12.80 -30.11 1.21
N TYR A 986 -13.93 -29.84 1.88
CA TYR A 986 -13.95 -29.02 3.10
C TYR A 986 -13.22 -29.68 4.27
N VAL A 987 -13.33 -31.01 4.42
CA VAL A 987 -12.59 -31.76 5.45
C VAL A 987 -11.09 -31.66 5.19
N LEU A 988 -10.64 -31.80 3.93
CA LEU A 988 -9.22 -31.60 3.58
C LEU A 988 -8.75 -30.18 3.87
N ALA A 989 -9.58 -29.17 3.60
CA ALA A 989 -9.27 -27.78 3.95
C ALA A 989 -9.18 -27.57 5.48
N ALA A 990 -10.10 -28.16 6.24
CA ALA A 990 -10.09 -28.13 7.71
C ALA A 990 -8.86 -28.83 8.30
N ASP A 991 -8.47 -29.98 7.76
CA ASP A 991 -7.28 -30.73 8.18
C ASP A 991 -6.00 -29.93 7.90
N LEU A 992 -5.93 -29.22 6.78
CA LEU A 992 -4.79 -28.36 6.43
C LEU A 992 -4.72 -27.10 7.33
N LEU A 993 -5.85 -26.48 7.64
CA LEU A 993 -5.93 -25.33 8.56
C LEU A 993 -5.58 -25.72 10.00
N GLY A 994 -5.91 -26.95 10.39
CA GLY A 994 -5.77 -27.41 11.77
C GLY A 994 -6.70 -26.67 12.75
N PRO A 995 -6.53 -26.91 14.07
CA PRO A 995 -7.40 -26.29 15.06
C PRO A 995 -7.24 -24.76 15.04
N LYS A 996 -8.38 -24.05 15.02
CA LYS A 996 -8.39 -22.58 15.12
C LYS A 996 -7.62 -22.17 16.37
N SER A 997 -6.58 -21.35 16.18
CA SER A 997 -5.74 -20.90 17.29
C SER A 997 -6.61 -20.26 18.37
N ALA A 998 -6.40 -20.67 19.63
CA ALA A 998 -7.11 -20.08 20.76
C ALA A 998 -6.93 -18.56 20.71
N ILE A 999 -8.04 -17.82 20.82
CA ILE A 999 -7.99 -16.37 20.94
C ILE A 999 -7.19 -16.08 22.21
N VAL A 1000 -5.90 -15.70 22.06
CA VAL A 1000 -5.15 -15.10 23.16
C VAL A 1000 -6.04 -13.97 23.68
N PRO A 1001 -6.52 -14.04 24.93
CA PRO A 1001 -7.35 -12.97 25.46
C PRO A 1001 -6.56 -11.68 25.35
N ASP A 1002 -7.22 -10.61 24.90
CA ASP A 1002 -6.60 -9.31 24.75
C ASP A 1002 -5.83 -9.00 26.05
N PRO A 1003 -4.59 -8.49 25.95
CA PRO A 1003 -3.84 -8.12 27.14
C PRO A 1003 -4.73 -7.21 28.00
N SER A 1004 -4.71 -7.43 29.32
CA SER A 1004 -5.47 -6.61 30.25
C SER A 1004 -5.24 -5.13 29.92
N PRO A 1005 -6.30 -4.30 29.79
CA PRO A 1005 -6.15 -2.93 29.32
C PRO A 1005 -5.08 -2.23 30.14
N GLN A 1006 -3.95 -1.91 29.50
CA GLN A 1006 -2.90 -1.14 30.16
C GLN A 1006 -3.48 0.23 30.51
N ASP A 1007 -2.96 0.83 31.59
CA ASP A 1007 -3.37 2.17 32.01
C ASP A 1007 -3.28 3.14 30.82
N GLY A 1008 -4.27 4.03 30.69
CA GLY A 1008 -4.34 4.97 29.58
C GLY A 1008 -3.10 5.88 29.54
N GLU A 1009 -2.25 5.73 28.53
CA GLU A 1009 -1.06 6.55 28.34
C GLU A 1009 -1.38 7.83 27.56
N SER A 1010 -0.73 8.94 27.91
CA SER A 1010 -0.88 10.18 27.14
C SER A 1010 0.08 10.19 25.93
N VAL A 1011 -0.34 10.80 24.82
CA VAL A 1011 0.50 11.01 23.63
C VAL A 1011 1.81 11.72 23.98
N LYS A 1012 1.78 12.65 24.95
CA LYS A 1012 2.99 13.35 25.42
C LYS A 1012 3.96 12.42 26.11
N ASP A 1013 3.46 11.46 26.90
CA ASP A 1013 4.32 10.47 27.53
C ASP A 1013 4.94 9.59 26.46
N ILE A 1014 4.21 9.21 25.41
CA ILE A 1014 4.75 8.41 24.31
C ILE A 1014 5.79 9.20 23.49
N LEU A 1015 5.56 10.50 23.21
CA LEU A 1015 6.53 11.36 22.49
C LEU A 1015 7.81 11.66 23.27
N ARG A 1016 7.78 11.63 24.61
CA ARG A 1016 8.97 11.85 25.46
C ARG A 1016 10.05 10.79 25.29
N TYR A 1017 9.70 9.62 24.77
CA TYR A 1017 10.64 8.54 24.54
C TYR A 1017 11.44 8.71 23.23
N GLY A 1018 11.00 9.58 22.32
CA GLY A 1018 11.63 9.86 21.03
C GLY A 1018 10.59 10.29 19.99
N THR A 1019 10.90 11.29 19.17
CA THR A 1019 9.99 11.83 18.13
C THR A 1019 9.64 10.80 17.06
N GLY A 1020 10.50 9.80 16.84
CA GLY A 1020 10.23 8.65 15.98
C GLY A 1020 9.20 7.68 16.56
N ILE A 1021 9.02 7.58 17.87
CA ILE A 1021 8.25 6.48 18.48
C ILE A 1021 6.73 6.54 18.19
N MET A 1022 6.19 7.66 17.69
CA MET A 1022 4.76 7.79 17.35
C MET A 1022 4.45 7.75 15.85
N GLY A 1023 5.23 8.43 15.00
CA GLY A 1023 5.09 8.32 13.54
C GLY A 1023 5.76 7.06 12.99
N GLU A 1024 6.74 6.56 13.73
CA GLU A 1024 7.61 5.43 13.45
C GLU A 1024 7.53 4.44 14.63
N ALA A 1025 6.41 4.32 15.37
CA ALA A 1025 6.31 3.25 16.38
C ALA A 1025 6.62 1.88 15.76
N TYR A 1026 6.16 1.68 14.52
CA TYR A 1026 6.48 0.54 13.66
C TYR A 1026 7.79 0.72 12.86
N VAL A 1027 8.10 1.92 12.35
CA VAL A 1027 9.32 2.16 11.52
C VAL A 1027 10.60 2.30 12.35
N ALA A 1028 10.53 2.88 13.55
CA ALA A 1028 11.56 2.88 14.58
C ALA A 1028 11.55 1.57 15.36
N TYR A 1029 10.44 0.82 15.48
CA TYR A 1029 10.51 -0.59 15.86
C TYR A 1029 11.25 -1.41 14.80
N GLU A 1030 10.97 -1.21 13.51
CA GLU A 1030 11.74 -1.78 12.40
C GLU A 1030 13.21 -1.36 12.56
N ASP A 1031 13.56 -0.07 12.62
CA ASP A 1031 14.96 0.37 12.78
C ASP A 1031 15.63 -0.07 14.12
N THR A 1032 14.89 -0.23 15.23
CA THR A 1032 15.45 -0.59 16.56
C THR A 1032 15.52 -2.09 16.83
N VAL A 1033 14.56 -2.87 16.35
CA VAL A 1033 14.57 -4.34 16.40
C VAL A 1033 15.53 -4.91 15.35
N LEU A 1034 15.74 -4.21 14.24
CA LEU A 1034 16.80 -4.48 13.27
C LEU A 1034 18.19 -4.02 13.73
N SER A 1035 18.30 -3.15 14.75
CA SER A 1035 19.58 -2.66 15.28
C SER A 1035 20.00 -3.21 16.65
N THR A 1036 19.13 -3.89 17.42
CA THR A 1036 19.54 -4.54 18.68
C THR A 1036 18.78 -5.84 19.02
N SER A 1037 19.51 -6.94 19.21
CA SER A 1037 19.03 -8.13 19.92
C SER A 1037 19.37 -8.02 21.41
N SER A 1038 18.40 -8.24 22.30
CA SER A 1038 18.74 -8.80 23.62
C SER A 1038 17.58 -9.62 24.18
N ARG A 1039 17.92 -10.86 24.55
CA ARG A 1039 17.09 -11.81 25.32
C ARG A 1039 16.56 -11.14 26.60
N GLU A 1040 15.37 -10.57 26.55
CA GLU A 1040 14.73 -9.92 27.72
C GLU A 1040 13.67 -10.77 28.41
N LYS A 1041 13.63 -12.08 28.19
CA LYS A 1041 12.84 -12.96 29.08
C LYS A 1041 13.52 -13.27 30.42
N GLN A 1042 14.78 -12.89 30.66
CA GLN A 1042 15.53 -13.35 31.86
C GLN A 1042 16.54 -12.39 32.54
N THR A 1043 16.63 -11.10 32.21
CA THR A 1043 17.53 -10.19 32.97
C THR A 1043 16.76 -9.13 33.78
N PRO A 1044 17.00 -9.00 35.10
CA PRO A 1044 16.39 -7.94 35.89
C PRO A 1044 16.87 -6.58 35.39
N GLN A 1045 15.92 -5.66 35.16
CA GLN A 1045 16.03 -4.33 34.52
C GLN A 1045 17.11 -3.36 35.09
N ARG A 1046 17.89 -3.75 36.09
CA ARG A 1046 18.68 -2.83 36.93
C ARG A 1046 20.11 -2.56 36.47
N LEU A 1047 20.56 -3.15 35.36
CA LEU A 1047 21.95 -3.06 34.87
C LEU A 1047 22.08 -2.92 33.34
N LEU A 1048 21.20 -2.16 32.70
CA LEU A 1048 21.27 -1.89 31.26
C LEU A 1048 21.79 -0.46 30.99
N ASP A 1049 22.72 -0.35 30.03
CA ASP A 1049 23.28 0.91 29.53
C ASP A 1049 22.18 1.80 28.90
N GLY A 1050 22.40 3.11 28.81
CA GLY A 1050 21.38 4.10 28.47
C GLY A 1050 20.69 3.87 27.12
N LYS A 1051 21.40 3.31 26.13
CA LYS A 1051 20.83 2.93 24.81
C LYS A 1051 19.98 1.67 24.87
N THR A 1052 20.44 0.64 25.60
CA THR A 1052 19.69 -0.61 25.81
C THR A 1052 18.42 -0.42 26.63
N MET A 1053 18.35 0.61 27.48
CA MET A 1053 17.14 0.95 28.22
C MET A 1053 16.07 1.62 27.35
N GLN A 1054 16.46 2.37 26.31
CA GLN A 1054 15.53 2.95 25.34
C GLN A 1054 14.90 1.87 24.46
N THR A 1055 15.69 0.89 24.01
CA THR A 1055 15.22 -0.23 23.18
C THR A 1055 14.29 -1.18 23.93
N ALA A 1056 14.61 -1.50 25.19
CA ALA A 1056 13.74 -2.29 26.08
C ALA A 1056 12.37 -1.61 26.29
N ARG A 1057 12.36 -0.28 26.43
CA ARG A 1057 11.14 0.52 26.58
C ARG A 1057 10.36 0.67 25.26
N THR A 1058 11.05 0.67 24.13
CA THR A 1058 10.45 0.69 22.78
C THR A 1058 9.77 -0.65 22.49
N MET A 1059 10.42 -1.77 22.80
CA MET A 1059 9.80 -3.11 22.75
C MET A 1059 8.59 -3.24 23.70
N GLY A 1060 8.66 -2.64 24.90
CA GLY A 1060 7.54 -2.59 25.84
C GLY A 1060 6.26 -1.92 25.29
N LYS A 1061 6.38 -1.01 24.31
CA LYS A 1061 5.26 -0.29 23.69
C LYS A 1061 4.71 -0.96 22.43
N VAL A 1062 5.44 -1.89 21.81
CA VAL A 1062 4.86 -2.78 20.79
C VAL A 1062 3.83 -3.71 21.39
N PHE A 1063 4.01 -4.11 22.64
CA PHE A 1063 2.99 -4.79 23.45
C PHE A 1063 1.85 -3.85 23.92
N TYR A 1064 1.93 -2.53 23.67
CA TYR A 1064 0.84 -1.60 23.93
C TYR A 1064 -0.13 -1.51 22.74
N PHE A 1065 0.40 -1.49 21.51
CA PHE A 1065 -0.42 -1.40 20.29
C PHE A 1065 -0.79 -2.76 19.67
N ASP A 1066 -0.04 -3.83 19.99
CA ASP A 1066 -0.13 -5.18 19.44
C ASP A 1066 -0.05 -5.26 17.90
N ILE A 1067 0.46 -6.38 17.37
CA ILE A 1067 0.41 -6.62 15.92
C ILE A 1067 -0.98 -7.17 15.59
N PRO A 1068 -1.79 -6.49 14.75
CA PRO A 1068 -3.12 -6.98 14.38
C PRO A 1068 -2.98 -8.31 13.66
N ARG A 1069 -3.86 -9.29 13.88
CA ARG A 1069 -3.78 -10.60 13.22
C ARG A 1069 -4.06 -10.49 11.71
N ASN A 1070 -3.68 -11.53 10.95
CA ASN A 1070 -4.05 -11.62 9.53
C ASN A 1070 -5.54 -11.98 9.41
N ASP A 1071 -6.40 -10.98 9.22
CA ASP A 1071 -7.86 -11.15 9.11
C ASP A 1071 -8.25 -12.14 8.01
N LYS A 1072 -7.61 -12.08 6.83
CA LYS A 1072 -7.93 -12.95 5.69
C LYS A 1072 -7.61 -14.41 6.00
N LEU A 1073 -6.43 -14.66 6.57
CA LEU A 1073 -6.04 -16.02 6.95
C LEU A 1073 -7.01 -16.56 8.02
N MET A 1074 -7.36 -15.75 9.02
CA MET A 1074 -8.28 -16.14 10.09
C MET A 1074 -9.70 -16.42 9.59
N ALA A 1075 -10.13 -15.75 8.52
CA ALA A 1075 -11.44 -15.94 7.92
C ALA A 1075 -11.64 -17.35 7.34
N TYR A 1076 -10.58 -18.05 6.90
CA TYR A 1076 -10.71 -19.41 6.35
C TYR A 1076 -11.29 -20.42 7.35
N TRP A 1077 -11.00 -20.27 8.66
CA TRP A 1077 -11.63 -21.12 9.67
C TRP A 1077 -13.13 -20.86 9.80
N ASP A 1078 -13.57 -19.62 9.55
CA ASP A 1078 -14.98 -19.23 9.62
C ASP A 1078 -15.74 -19.54 8.32
N THR A 1079 -15.05 -19.66 7.18
CA THR A 1079 -15.66 -20.07 5.91
C THR A 1079 -15.85 -21.58 5.82
N VAL A 1080 -14.93 -22.36 6.40
CA VAL A 1080 -14.98 -23.83 6.39
C VAL A 1080 -15.92 -24.38 7.48
N ALA A 1081 -16.06 -23.67 8.61
CA ALA A 1081 -16.94 -24.04 9.72
C ALA A 1081 -18.41 -23.66 9.44
#